data_AF-A0A1S1MWL0-F1
#
_entry.id   AF-A0A1S1MWL0-F1
#
_cell.length_a   1.000
_cell.length_b   1.000
_cell.length_c   1.000
_cell.angle_alpha   90.00
_cell.angle_beta   90.00
_cell.angle_gamma   90.00
#
_symmetry.space_group_name_H-M   'P 1'
#
loop_
_entity.id
_entity.type
_entity.pdbx_description
1 polymer ?
#
loop_
_entity_poly.entity_id
_entity_poly.type
_entity_poly.pdbx_seq_one_letter_code
_entity_poly.pdbx_strand_id
1 'polypeptide(L)'
;MTIEAQIAQLQQAAAEQTDASLKLASDVTDSINEIDQVKVDINQTHELIKSNHQAINDWQTKTGKVTLKDFNGQSYQVDTLPSLIGEAQKINPHPEVMSKAQFDALRKLRKQQFAGSGFVEWGQHWASAGAHRVVNQGMWEQTNGVLHMGINSSSTGQGESTTKYPIAVVDGVELRLDYVARNTNWCDIRFPPAPDGTKTYDSATGQVTQHASAAEAFGGVIKQAAFSVAYDLPVTAQENKPWHMLSSPSRGTASIANGKLTVIDDGTGGEDKVNYAKQDFVLEPNTTYRATYYLAQYQRSGGVSGINFIQNSTGSEKINFVEHATGDSGRFDVEFTTGSEGGNYYIVLYAGDNGFASYSHVSVSKVTEQVITSRKDLVFLESWHEKISDKDVVYPLGNVQFGASTYQDVPLLNNLVAQGYSAFGQWDQNTKGFGVKWSTLSAANRLKFLKNPEHNIYYDPETKAYCQVRYRIRVVEGLGDQWSSCQAQNKPGNLFGYEASAGEHVVARGAKSDTFSEYRNESNMNTSFRTNDPIYGLDSVGAGETFWRERGIALGKCFAVPIALVQRLNQGAYHPTYNPMGTGKRRISGGYYYHWFETHNALTEISSTFDCFDVTANNGGGNIGPNCGWANIATGSSHSGRVDQYVFYDAIYAGQVEDLRLNANKLDINQLREEALSKAVAGTFRGKESVPFTYFEHKYGVTLAARASYNAANAGGSIEFAIDAGSSPINEYLSDKTNIGYYVYNQSGAALYIPHLPNPKISYVHWPYSGGSQTTCYIYSTENKVSQFNALFSVGDVLHIGVLRRKPAQFDSLPWVDIVGHPERIAATFPDGVVGKWLPKLPDDSYGYPLNRKMVGSTLNATYTRDLGASWTNSNVGFDSVKNTSSGSWNPDIVALLSYQVFANNTQAQSLKPVIGDVGNVYATQAHRIDYGNRLQHSLNNTVGTRADSPHFQEELVVTKIGKHYPSSKLTWTNRAGDEPRHVPLSLDSQEEPSSAIKTLSTLVEKDGLLYLQFNGVELKYHKQQVVDMSESSTEPKTEYGVYRVIDGPLKGKLLKRIHSTATAVPFNDADWSIDEVGFKYQTNTEYSFKFFTDSFDWGDDQTIPIIDGENIKTDLNGNTVKVFCHHTQLPLGIASH
;
A
#
# COMPACT_ATOMS: atom_id res chain seq x y z
N MET A 1 -1.40 -15.48 -138.13
CA MET A 1 -0.31 -16.09 -137.33
C MET A 1 0.13 -17.35 -138.04
N THR A 2 1.42 -17.51 -138.28
CA THR A 2 1.97 -18.73 -138.92
C THR A 2 1.94 -19.90 -137.93
N ILE A 3 1.77 -21.12 -138.44
CA ILE A 3 1.75 -22.37 -137.64
C ILE A 3 3.01 -22.49 -136.76
N GLU A 4 4.16 -22.00 -137.24
CA GLU A 4 5.42 -21.98 -136.48
C GLU A 4 5.37 -21.12 -135.20
N ALA A 5 4.66 -19.98 -135.22
CA ALA A 5 4.54 -19.12 -134.03
C ALA A 5 3.66 -19.75 -132.93
N GLN A 6 2.62 -20.51 -133.32
CA GLN A 6 1.76 -21.23 -132.38
C GLN A 6 2.47 -22.45 -131.77
N ILE A 7 3.29 -23.16 -132.57
CA ILE A 7 4.12 -24.27 -132.08
C ILE A 7 5.16 -23.77 -131.08
N ALA A 8 5.81 -22.63 -131.34
CA ALA A 8 6.77 -22.03 -130.41
C ALA A 8 6.12 -21.59 -129.09
N GLN A 9 4.93 -20.97 -129.12
CA GLN A 9 4.19 -20.62 -127.90
C GLN A 9 3.72 -21.85 -127.12
N LEU A 10 3.29 -22.93 -127.80
CA LEU A 10 2.91 -24.18 -127.15
C LEU A 10 4.12 -24.88 -126.52
N GLN A 11 5.28 -24.86 -127.17
CA GLN A 11 6.53 -25.40 -126.62
C GLN A 11 7.02 -24.59 -125.41
N GLN A 12 6.90 -23.26 -125.45
CA GLN A 12 7.21 -22.39 -124.32
C GLN A 12 6.26 -22.63 -123.14
N ALA A 13 4.94 -22.68 -123.39
CA ALA A 13 3.96 -22.98 -122.34
C ALA A 13 4.14 -24.38 -121.74
N ALA A 14 4.50 -25.38 -122.55
CA ALA A 14 4.81 -26.73 -122.07
C ALA A 14 6.09 -26.77 -121.21
N ALA A 15 7.12 -26.00 -121.58
CA ALA A 15 8.34 -25.87 -120.78
C ALA A 15 8.06 -25.16 -119.44
N GLU A 16 7.33 -24.04 -119.46
CA GLU A 16 6.92 -23.31 -118.25
C GLU A 16 6.05 -24.18 -117.32
N GLN A 17 5.13 -24.97 -117.89
CA GLN A 17 4.31 -25.92 -117.12
C GLN A 17 5.17 -27.05 -116.51
N THR A 18 6.18 -27.53 -117.24
CA THR A 18 7.11 -28.56 -116.76
C THR A 18 7.97 -28.03 -115.62
N ASP A 19 8.52 -26.82 -115.75
CA ASP A 19 9.29 -26.15 -114.70
C ASP A 19 8.44 -25.85 -113.47
N ALA A 20 7.19 -25.40 -113.66
CA ALA A 20 6.24 -25.19 -112.56
C ALA A 20 5.88 -26.51 -111.86
N SER A 21 5.68 -27.61 -112.59
CA SER A 21 5.45 -28.95 -112.01
C SER A 21 6.68 -29.50 -111.27
N LEU A 22 7.89 -29.27 -111.78
CA LEU A 22 9.14 -29.67 -111.11
C LEU A 22 9.36 -28.87 -109.83
N LYS A 23 9.12 -27.56 -109.87
CA LYS A 23 9.18 -26.71 -108.67
C LYS A 23 8.12 -27.12 -107.63
N LEU A 24 6.88 -27.37 -108.06
CA LEU A 24 5.83 -27.86 -107.17
C LEU A 24 6.20 -29.22 -106.55
N ALA A 25 6.81 -30.13 -107.30
CA ALA A 25 7.27 -31.42 -106.79
C ALA A 25 8.40 -31.28 -105.75
N SER A 26 9.32 -30.33 -105.95
CA SER A 26 10.34 -29.97 -104.96
C SER A 26 9.70 -29.39 -103.70
N ASP A 27 8.85 -28.37 -103.83
CA ASP A 27 8.19 -27.70 -102.70
C ASP A 27 7.33 -28.69 -101.87
N VAL A 28 6.68 -29.66 -102.53
CA VAL A 28 5.90 -30.73 -101.86
C VAL A 28 6.83 -31.69 -101.12
N THR A 29 7.97 -32.05 -101.71
CA THR A 29 8.94 -32.95 -101.07
C THR A 29 9.57 -32.28 -99.84
N ASP A 30 9.92 -31.00 -99.92
CA ASP A 30 10.44 -30.22 -98.79
C ASP A 30 9.39 -30.07 -97.68
N SER A 31 8.12 -29.80 -98.04
CA SER A 31 7.02 -29.75 -97.07
C SER A 31 6.77 -31.09 -96.38
N ILE A 32 6.92 -32.22 -97.08
CA ILE A 32 6.81 -33.57 -96.50
C ILE A 32 7.94 -33.82 -95.51
N ASN A 33 9.17 -33.43 -95.85
CA ASN A 33 10.33 -33.55 -94.96
C ASN A 33 10.16 -32.70 -93.69
N GLU A 34 9.63 -31.48 -93.81
CA GLU A 34 9.29 -30.65 -92.65
C GLU A 34 8.20 -31.30 -91.77
N ILE A 35 7.15 -31.84 -92.38
CA ILE A 35 6.08 -32.55 -91.65
C ILE A 35 6.63 -33.78 -90.91
N ASP A 36 7.53 -34.54 -91.53
CA ASP A 36 8.13 -35.71 -90.89
C ASP A 36 9.07 -35.32 -89.75
N GLN A 37 9.82 -34.22 -89.87
CA GLN A 37 10.59 -33.67 -88.76
C GLN A 37 9.69 -33.20 -87.61
N VAL A 38 8.59 -32.51 -87.91
CA VAL A 38 7.59 -32.09 -86.90
C VAL A 38 6.97 -33.29 -86.19
N LYS A 39 6.67 -34.40 -86.89
CA LYS A 39 6.20 -35.63 -86.25
C LYS A 39 7.22 -36.20 -85.28
N VAL A 40 8.51 -36.18 -85.63
CA VAL A 40 9.60 -36.62 -84.74
C VAL A 40 9.64 -35.73 -83.49
N ASP A 41 9.61 -34.41 -83.65
CA ASP A 41 9.66 -33.45 -82.55
C ASP A 41 8.43 -33.57 -81.62
N ILE A 42 7.23 -33.77 -82.19
CA ILE A 42 6.00 -34.01 -81.42
C ILE A 42 6.11 -35.32 -80.62
N ASN A 43 6.61 -36.39 -81.21
CA ASN A 43 6.79 -37.66 -80.51
C ASN A 43 7.81 -37.56 -79.38
N GLN A 44 8.93 -36.86 -79.61
CA GLN A 44 9.93 -36.58 -78.56
C GLN A 44 9.33 -35.76 -77.41
N THR A 45 8.54 -34.74 -77.74
CA THR A 45 7.82 -33.92 -76.77
C THR A 45 6.81 -34.75 -75.97
N HIS A 46 6.06 -35.63 -76.63
CA HIS A 46 5.06 -36.48 -75.97
C HIS A 46 5.71 -37.46 -74.98
N GLU A 47 6.80 -38.13 -75.38
CA GLU A 47 7.54 -39.03 -74.51
C GLU A 47 8.19 -38.29 -73.33
N LEU A 48 8.72 -37.08 -73.56
CA LEU A 48 9.24 -36.22 -72.49
C LEU A 48 8.16 -35.85 -71.47
N ILE A 49 6.99 -35.39 -71.94
CA ILE A 49 5.84 -35.03 -71.08
C ILE A 49 5.40 -36.25 -70.27
N LYS A 50 5.26 -37.42 -70.91
CA LYS A 50 4.84 -38.66 -70.24
C LYS A 50 5.83 -39.11 -69.17
N SER A 51 7.14 -39.06 -69.48
CA SER A 51 8.21 -39.35 -68.53
C SER A 51 8.19 -38.39 -67.33
N ASN A 52 8.10 -37.08 -67.59
CA ASN A 52 8.07 -36.07 -66.53
C ASN A 52 6.78 -36.14 -65.71
N HIS A 53 5.64 -36.47 -66.32
CA HIS A 53 4.38 -36.68 -65.60
C HIS A 53 4.49 -37.82 -64.58
N GLN A 54 5.08 -38.96 -64.98
CA GLN A 54 5.33 -40.05 -64.05
C GLN A 54 6.34 -39.64 -62.96
N ALA A 55 7.40 -38.91 -63.31
CA ALA A 55 8.38 -38.40 -62.35
C ALA A 55 7.77 -37.41 -61.34
N ILE A 56 6.79 -36.60 -61.74
CA ILE A 56 6.04 -35.70 -60.84
C ILE A 56 5.12 -36.48 -59.91
N ASN A 57 4.40 -37.49 -60.42
CA ASN A 57 3.60 -38.37 -59.56
C ASN A 57 4.48 -39.11 -58.54
N ASP A 58 5.65 -39.58 -58.97
CA ASP A 58 6.64 -40.20 -58.09
C ASP A 58 7.24 -39.19 -57.11
N TRP A 59 7.46 -37.93 -57.52
CA TRP A 59 7.92 -36.85 -56.65
C TRP A 59 6.96 -36.60 -55.48
N GLN A 60 5.66 -36.70 -55.73
CA GLN A 60 4.62 -36.51 -54.71
C GLN A 60 4.50 -37.72 -53.77
N THR A 61 4.75 -38.94 -54.27
CA THR A 61 4.30 -40.18 -53.59
C THR A 61 5.43 -41.08 -53.08
N LYS A 62 6.64 -41.02 -53.67
CA LYS A 62 7.77 -41.90 -53.31
C LYS A 62 8.81 -41.18 -52.46
N THR A 63 9.58 -41.94 -51.70
CA THR A 63 10.74 -41.43 -50.93
C THR A 63 12.03 -41.60 -51.76
N GLY A 64 12.92 -40.62 -51.70
CA GLY A 64 14.23 -40.59 -52.38
C GLY A 64 14.41 -39.35 -53.27
N LYS A 65 14.94 -39.55 -54.47
CA LYS A 65 15.05 -38.55 -55.55
C LYS A 65 14.32 -39.04 -56.79
N VAL A 66 13.76 -38.12 -57.57
CA VAL A 66 13.24 -38.39 -58.91
C VAL A 66 14.04 -37.61 -59.95
N THR A 67 13.99 -38.09 -61.19
CA THR A 67 14.68 -37.47 -62.32
C THR A 67 13.67 -36.78 -63.22
N LEU A 68 13.82 -35.46 -63.40
CA LEU A 68 13.12 -34.69 -64.43
C LEU A 68 14.07 -34.44 -65.60
N LYS A 69 13.56 -34.47 -66.83
CA LYS A 69 14.34 -34.18 -68.03
C LYS A 69 13.89 -32.88 -68.67
N ASP A 70 14.82 -32.13 -69.27
CA ASP A 70 14.49 -31.00 -70.12
C ASP A 70 14.26 -31.43 -71.59
N PHE A 71 13.98 -30.46 -72.45
CA PHE A 71 13.77 -30.68 -73.89
C PHE A 71 15.01 -31.22 -74.61
N ASN A 72 16.21 -31.00 -74.07
CA ASN A 72 17.47 -31.50 -74.60
C ASN A 72 17.86 -32.87 -74.03
N GLY A 73 17.00 -33.48 -73.21
CA GLY A 73 17.23 -34.77 -72.55
C GLY A 73 18.16 -34.70 -71.33
N GLN A 74 18.57 -33.51 -70.90
CA GLN A 74 19.40 -33.30 -69.72
C GLN A 74 18.59 -33.65 -68.46
N SER A 75 19.18 -34.46 -67.59
CA SER A 75 18.52 -34.99 -66.39
C SER A 75 18.83 -34.15 -65.14
N TYR A 76 17.81 -33.87 -64.34
CA TYR A 76 17.86 -33.12 -63.08
C TYR A 76 17.32 -33.99 -61.95
N GLN A 77 18.12 -34.16 -60.89
CA GLN A 77 17.70 -34.89 -59.69
C GLN A 77 17.02 -33.94 -58.72
N VAL A 78 15.80 -34.28 -58.30
CA VAL A 78 15.00 -33.50 -57.35
C VAL A 78 14.59 -34.38 -56.19
N ASP A 79 14.79 -33.90 -54.96
CA ASP A 79 14.35 -34.61 -53.75
C ASP A 79 12.81 -34.66 -53.71
N THR A 80 12.27 -35.83 -53.39
CA THR A 80 10.82 -36.03 -53.38
C THR A 80 10.14 -35.34 -52.20
N LEU A 81 8.85 -35.02 -52.33
CA LEU A 81 8.07 -34.37 -51.27
C LEU A 81 8.10 -35.15 -49.95
N PRO A 82 7.93 -36.50 -49.93
CA PRO A 82 8.10 -37.29 -48.71
C PRO A 82 9.52 -37.24 -48.11
N SER A 83 10.58 -37.17 -48.93
CA SER A 83 11.97 -37.01 -48.44
C SER A 83 12.17 -35.64 -47.80
N LEU A 84 11.71 -34.58 -48.45
CA LEU A 84 11.80 -33.20 -47.96
C LEU A 84 11.01 -33.04 -46.66
N ILE A 85 9.81 -33.63 -46.57
CA ILE A 85 9.01 -33.69 -45.34
C ILE A 85 9.76 -34.48 -44.27
N GLY A 86 10.32 -35.64 -44.60
CA GLY A 86 11.08 -36.48 -43.65
C GLY A 86 12.34 -35.79 -43.13
N GLU A 87 13.07 -35.03 -43.96
CA GLU A 87 14.21 -34.22 -43.53
C GLU A 87 13.79 -33.03 -42.69
N ALA A 88 12.73 -32.32 -43.06
CA ALA A 88 12.16 -31.24 -42.25
C ALA A 88 11.67 -31.76 -40.88
N GLN A 89 11.05 -32.95 -40.83
CA GLN A 89 10.60 -33.61 -39.61
C GLN A 89 11.74 -34.13 -38.73
N LYS A 90 12.92 -34.42 -39.29
CA LYS A 90 14.13 -34.72 -38.47
C LYS A 90 14.61 -33.50 -37.69
N ILE A 91 14.38 -32.29 -38.22
CA ILE A 91 14.81 -31.02 -37.62
C ILE A 91 13.72 -30.48 -36.67
N ASN A 92 12.44 -30.52 -37.08
CA ASN A 92 11.30 -30.23 -36.23
C ASN A 92 10.23 -31.34 -36.38
N PRO A 93 10.18 -32.33 -35.47
CA PRO A 93 9.23 -33.44 -35.52
C PRO A 93 7.76 -33.02 -35.44
N HIS A 94 7.51 -31.78 -34.99
CA HIS A 94 6.19 -31.23 -34.72
C HIS A 94 6.08 -29.79 -35.28
N PRO A 95 5.96 -29.62 -36.60
CA PRO A 95 5.85 -28.29 -37.23
C PRO A 95 4.64 -27.47 -36.75
N GLU A 96 3.63 -28.13 -36.20
CA GLU A 96 2.42 -27.54 -35.63
C GLU A 96 2.60 -26.81 -34.29
N VAL A 97 3.71 -27.04 -33.58
CA VAL A 97 4.02 -26.38 -32.29
C VAL A 97 5.21 -25.45 -32.46
N MET A 98 5.20 -24.38 -31.68
CA MET A 98 6.35 -23.48 -31.57
C MET A 98 7.58 -24.25 -31.09
N SER A 99 8.71 -24.11 -31.79
CA SER A 99 9.98 -24.66 -31.32
C SER A 99 10.53 -23.79 -30.17
N LYS A 100 11.37 -24.37 -29.31
CA LYS A 100 12.05 -23.62 -28.24
C LYS A 100 12.79 -22.38 -28.78
N ALA A 101 13.42 -22.48 -29.95
CA ALA A 101 14.11 -21.34 -30.58
C ALA A 101 13.14 -20.22 -30.99
N GLN A 102 11.98 -20.56 -31.56
CA GLN A 102 10.93 -19.58 -31.87
C GLN A 102 10.37 -18.93 -30.60
N PHE A 103 10.16 -19.73 -29.56
CA PHE A 103 9.68 -19.25 -28.26
C PHE A 103 10.66 -18.27 -27.61
N ASP A 104 11.95 -18.62 -27.57
CA ASP A 104 13.00 -17.76 -27.04
C ASP A 104 13.21 -16.49 -27.89
N ALA A 105 13.00 -16.56 -29.20
CA ALA A 105 13.01 -15.38 -30.07
C ALA A 105 11.86 -14.41 -29.77
N LEU A 106 10.63 -14.91 -29.56
CA LEU A 106 9.49 -14.09 -29.13
C LEU A 106 9.73 -13.45 -27.77
N ARG A 107 10.31 -14.20 -26.82
CA ARG A 107 10.69 -13.66 -25.50
C ARG A 107 11.69 -12.52 -25.64
N LYS A 108 12.74 -12.70 -26.44
CA LYS A 108 13.75 -11.67 -26.69
C LYS A 108 13.16 -10.42 -27.34
N LEU A 109 12.25 -10.58 -28.30
CA LEU A 109 11.55 -9.47 -28.94
C LEU A 109 10.72 -8.68 -27.91
N ARG A 110 9.96 -9.37 -27.06
CA ARG A 110 9.15 -8.72 -26.00
C ARG A 110 10.01 -8.02 -24.95
N LYS A 111 11.17 -8.58 -24.58
CA LYS A 111 12.14 -7.91 -23.71
C LYS A 111 12.69 -6.60 -24.29
N GLN A 112 12.71 -6.46 -25.61
CA GLN A 112 13.07 -5.18 -26.26
C GLN A 112 11.88 -4.23 -26.36
N GLN A 113 10.67 -4.76 -26.50
CA GLN A 113 9.42 -3.99 -26.61
C GLN A 113 8.99 -3.35 -25.29
N PHE A 114 9.14 -4.07 -24.18
CA PHE A 114 8.68 -3.66 -22.85
C PHE A 114 9.82 -3.16 -21.96
N ALA A 115 9.47 -2.38 -20.94
CA ALA A 115 10.42 -1.83 -19.96
C ALA A 115 10.87 -2.88 -18.92
N GLY A 116 10.05 -3.92 -18.69
CA GLY A 116 10.33 -4.97 -17.72
C GLY A 116 9.20 -6.00 -17.63
N SER A 117 9.26 -6.84 -16.61
CA SER A 117 8.19 -7.76 -16.24
C SER A 117 7.11 -7.04 -15.42
N GLY A 118 5.85 -7.21 -15.80
CA GLY A 118 4.72 -6.47 -15.22
C GLY A 118 3.46 -6.67 -16.04
N PHE A 119 2.55 -5.71 -15.99
CA PHE A 119 1.28 -5.74 -16.73
C PHE A 119 1.35 -4.83 -17.94
N VAL A 120 1.05 -5.39 -19.11
CA VAL A 120 0.94 -4.67 -20.38
C VAL A 120 -0.49 -4.16 -20.55
N GLU A 121 -1.46 -4.98 -20.15
CA GLU A 121 -2.87 -4.62 -20.10
C GLU A 121 -3.41 -4.92 -18.70
N TRP A 122 -4.11 -3.96 -18.11
CA TRP A 122 -4.71 -4.12 -16.79
C TRP A 122 -5.94 -5.04 -16.82
N GLY A 123 -6.59 -5.15 -17.98
CA GLY A 123 -7.96 -5.63 -18.14
C GLY A 123 -8.98 -4.49 -17.93
N GLN A 124 -10.17 -4.66 -18.50
CA GLN A 124 -11.32 -3.80 -18.18
C GLN A 124 -11.99 -4.23 -16.87
N HIS A 125 -12.75 -3.31 -16.28
CA HIS A 125 -13.50 -3.54 -15.04
C HIS A 125 -14.94 -3.00 -15.18
N TRP A 126 -15.79 -3.32 -14.20
CA TRP A 126 -17.11 -2.70 -14.12
C TRP A 126 -17.00 -1.23 -13.69
N ALA A 127 -17.95 -0.39 -14.13
CA ALA A 127 -18.08 0.96 -13.61
C ALA A 127 -18.27 0.92 -12.08
N SER A 128 -17.71 1.90 -11.37
CA SER A 128 -17.89 2.01 -9.91
C SER A 128 -19.32 2.47 -9.60
N ALA A 129 -20.26 1.52 -9.50
CA ALA A 129 -21.68 1.77 -9.25
C ALA A 129 -22.34 0.57 -8.55
N GLY A 130 -23.38 0.83 -7.77
CA GLY A 130 -24.18 -0.21 -7.12
C GLY A 130 -23.35 -1.06 -6.15
N ALA A 131 -23.19 -2.35 -6.45
CA ALA A 131 -22.37 -3.29 -5.66
C ALA A 131 -20.90 -3.34 -6.09
N HIS A 132 -20.52 -2.72 -7.21
CA HIS A 132 -19.14 -2.76 -7.71
C HIS A 132 -18.34 -1.56 -7.22
N ARG A 133 -17.14 -1.79 -6.72
CA ARG A 133 -16.18 -0.72 -6.39
C ARG A 133 -14.87 -0.98 -7.10
N VAL A 134 -14.37 0.04 -7.76
CA VAL A 134 -13.12 -0.04 -8.51
C VAL A 134 -11.96 0.19 -7.56
N VAL A 135 -11.00 -0.75 -7.55
CA VAL A 135 -9.71 -0.59 -6.86
C VAL A 135 -8.73 0.16 -7.74
N ASN A 136 -8.68 -0.23 -9.02
CA ASN A 136 -7.92 0.42 -10.08
C ASN A 136 -8.43 0.02 -11.45
N GLN A 137 -7.78 0.56 -12.49
CA GLN A 137 -7.76 -0.03 -13.83
C GLN A 137 -7.66 -1.57 -13.75
N GLY A 138 -8.68 -2.24 -14.28
CA GLY A 138 -8.82 -3.69 -14.36
C GLY A 138 -9.02 -4.46 -13.06
N MET A 139 -9.07 -3.81 -11.89
CA MET A 139 -9.19 -4.47 -10.58
C MET A 139 -10.33 -3.89 -9.75
N TRP A 140 -11.20 -4.74 -9.22
CA TRP A 140 -12.45 -4.31 -8.59
C TRP A 140 -12.99 -5.35 -7.58
N GLU A 141 -13.92 -4.92 -6.74
CA GLU A 141 -14.58 -5.76 -5.72
C GLU A 141 -16.12 -5.63 -5.77
N GLN A 142 -16.78 -6.63 -5.17
CA GLN A 142 -18.24 -6.78 -5.08
C GLN A 142 -18.74 -7.01 -3.64
N THR A 143 -17.89 -6.74 -2.64
CA THR A 143 -18.15 -6.97 -1.21
C THR A 143 -18.59 -8.42 -0.95
N ASN A 144 -17.98 -9.36 -1.67
CA ASN A 144 -18.26 -10.80 -1.63
C ASN A 144 -17.06 -11.62 -1.11
N GLY A 145 -16.05 -10.94 -0.56
CA GLY A 145 -14.81 -11.56 -0.06
C GLY A 145 -13.81 -11.96 -1.15
N VAL A 146 -14.02 -11.52 -2.39
CA VAL A 146 -13.17 -11.84 -3.54
C VAL A 146 -12.67 -10.55 -4.18
N LEU A 147 -11.39 -10.54 -4.56
CA LEU A 147 -10.81 -9.50 -5.41
C LEU A 147 -10.87 -9.96 -6.86
N HIS A 148 -11.38 -9.12 -7.76
CA HIS A 148 -11.55 -9.47 -9.16
C HIS A 148 -10.53 -8.74 -10.05
N MET A 149 -10.08 -9.42 -11.10
CA MET A 149 -9.35 -8.80 -12.21
C MET A 149 -9.97 -9.17 -13.56
N GLY A 150 -10.12 -8.17 -14.43
CA GLY A 150 -10.78 -8.33 -15.72
C GLY A 150 -12.32 -8.40 -15.61
N ILE A 151 -12.96 -8.63 -16.75
CA ILE A 151 -14.42 -8.70 -16.90
C ILE A 151 -14.83 -9.69 -18.00
N ASN A 152 -16.09 -10.10 -17.97
CA ASN A 152 -16.63 -11.09 -18.89
C ASN A 152 -16.68 -10.53 -20.31
N SER A 153 -16.39 -11.39 -21.28
CA SER A 153 -16.42 -11.10 -22.70
C SER A 153 -17.77 -10.53 -23.18
N SER A 154 -18.88 -10.90 -22.55
CA SER A 154 -20.23 -10.38 -22.88
C SER A 154 -20.60 -9.07 -22.18
N SER A 155 -19.84 -8.62 -21.18
CA SER A 155 -20.15 -7.42 -20.40
C SER A 155 -19.59 -6.15 -21.04
N THR A 156 -20.22 -5.01 -20.79
CA THR A 156 -19.65 -3.69 -21.13
C THR A 156 -18.59 -3.32 -20.10
N GLY A 157 -17.32 -3.31 -20.51
CA GLY A 157 -16.20 -2.92 -19.67
C GLY A 157 -15.96 -1.40 -19.63
N GLN A 158 -15.22 -0.97 -18.61
CA GLN A 158 -14.66 0.37 -18.43
C GLN A 158 -13.16 0.24 -18.13
N GLY A 159 -12.45 1.36 -18.22
CA GLY A 159 -11.02 1.46 -17.96
C GLY A 159 -10.20 1.76 -19.21
N GLU A 160 -8.93 2.09 -19.01
CA GLU A 160 -7.97 2.49 -20.05
C GLU A 160 -7.46 1.29 -20.87
N SER A 161 -7.66 0.06 -20.39
CA SER A 161 -7.16 -1.17 -21.02
C SER A 161 -7.92 -1.52 -22.31
N THR A 162 -7.17 -1.95 -23.33
CA THR A 162 -7.75 -2.35 -24.62
C THR A 162 -8.41 -3.74 -24.58
N THR A 163 -8.02 -4.56 -23.60
CA THR A 163 -8.51 -5.93 -23.42
C THR A 163 -9.43 -6.05 -22.21
N LYS A 164 -10.38 -7.00 -22.25
CA LYS A 164 -11.27 -7.29 -21.10
C LYS A 164 -10.59 -8.06 -19.98
N TYR A 165 -9.49 -8.72 -20.27
CA TYR A 165 -8.69 -9.52 -19.35
C TYR A 165 -7.30 -8.89 -19.18
N PRO A 166 -6.63 -9.06 -18.04
CA PRO A 166 -5.26 -8.62 -17.87
C PRO A 166 -4.27 -9.43 -18.73
N ILE A 167 -3.21 -8.77 -19.18
CA ILE A 167 -2.05 -9.40 -19.83
C ILE A 167 -0.79 -9.03 -19.06
N ALA A 168 -0.12 -10.03 -18.51
CA ALA A 168 1.16 -9.87 -17.84
C ALA A 168 2.31 -10.37 -18.73
N VAL A 169 3.46 -9.71 -18.68
CA VAL A 169 4.70 -10.21 -19.29
C VAL A 169 5.68 -10.55 -18.17
N VAL A 170 6.17 -11.78 -18.15
CA VAL A 170 7.10 -12.29 -17.14
C VAL A 170 8.28 -12.94 -17.86
N ASP A 171 9.48 -12.37 -17.72
CA ASP A 171 10.69 -12.85 -18.41
C ASP A 171 10.48 -13.00 -19.95
N GLY A 172 9.76 -12.03 -20.53
CA GLY A 172 9.39 -12.00 -21.95
C GLY A 172 8.27 -12.97 -22.35
N VAL A 173 7.72 -13.75 -21.42
CA VAL A 173 6.55 -14.62 -21.69
C VAL A 173 5.27 -13.83 -21.42
N GLU A 174 4.39 -13.80 -22.40
CA GLU A 174 3.08 -13.16 -22.29
C GLU A 174 2.06 -14.14 -21.69
N LEU A 175 1.41 -13.72 -20.61
CA LEU A 175 0.44 -14.49 -19.84
C LEU A 175 -0.90 -13.77 -19.89
N ARG A 176 -1.86 -14.38 -20.60
CA ARG A 176 -3.26 -13.98 -20.54
C ARG A 176 -3.88 -14.49 -19.25
N LEU A 177 -4.28 -13.58 -18.36
CA LEU A 177 -4.91 -13.96 -17.10
C LEU A 177 -6.43 -14.01 -17.27
N ASP A 178 -6.97 -15.22 -17.39
CA ASP A 178 -8.41 -15.43 -17.57
C ASP A 178 -8.87 -16.75 -16.92
N TYR A 179 -10.15 -16.83 -16.52
CA TYR A 179 -10.76 -17.99 -15.84
C TYR A 179 -10.05 -18.46 -14.55
N VAL A 180 -9.36 -17.58 -13.83
CA VAL A 180 -8.69 -17.96 -12.58
C VAL A 180 -9.73 -18.23 -11.49
N ALA A 181 -9.75 -19.48 -11.01
CA ALA A 181 -10.68 -20.00 -10.00
C ALA A 181 -12.17 -19.80 -10.34
N ARG A 182 -12.49 -19.66 -11.63
CA ARG A 182 -13.82 -19.35 -12.13
C ARG A 182 -14.15 -20.02 -13.47
N ASN A 183 -15.42 -20.35 -13.68
CA ASN A 183 -15.93 -20.97 -14.91
C ASN A 183 -16.30 -19.98 -16.04
N THR A 184 -16.08 -18.68 -15.83
CA THR A 184 -16.39 -17.59 -16.79
C THR A 184 -15.19 -16.67 -16.91
N ASN A 185 -15.18 -15.81 -17.95
CA ASN A 185 -14.05 -14.94 -18.27
C ASN A 185 -13.86 -13.83 -17.22
N TRP A 186 -13.01 -14.08 -16.21
CA TRP A 186 -12.24 -13.11 -15.41
C TRP A 186 -11.50 -13.90 -14.30
N CYS A 187 -10.79 -13.19 -13.44
CA CYS A 187 -10.06 -13.79 -12.32
C CYS A 187 -10.77 -13.54 -10.99
N ASP A 188 -11.01 -14.60 -10.21
CA ASP A 188 -11.45 -14.51 -8.81
C ASP A 188 -10.29 -14.83 -7.88
N ILE A 189 -9.84 -13.85 -7.10
CA ILE A 189 -8.77 -14.02 -6.11
C ILE A 189 -9.41 -14.11 -4.72
N ARG A 190 -9.28 -15.28 -4.10
CA ARG A 190 -9.86 -15.59 -2.79
C ARG A 190 -8.82 -15.41 -1.69
N PHE A 191 -9.29 -15.13 -0.48
CA PHE A 191 -8.42 -14.82 0.66
C PHE A 191 -8.62 -15.79 1.83
N PRO A 192 -7.59 -15.96 2.69
CA PRO A 192 -7.73 -16.75 3.92
C PRO A 192 -8.82 -16.17 4.83
N PRO A 193 -9.33 -16.97 5.78
CA PRO A 193 -10.22 -16.47 6.83
C PRO A 193 -9.61 -15.28 7.57
N ALA A 194 -10.40 -14.25 7.87
CA ALA A 194 -9.93 -13.08 8.60
C ALA A 194 -9.43 -13.46 10.00
N PRO A 195 -8.46 -12.72 10.58
CA PRO A 195 -7.97 -12.96 11.93
C PRO A 195 -9.09 -13.10 12.96
N ASP A 196 -8.98 -14.10 13.83
CA ASP A 196 -9.92 -14.44 14.90
C ASP A 196 -9.28 -14.41 16.29
N GLY A 197 -8.03 -13.93 16.39
CA GLY A 197 -7.29 -13.86 17.65
C GLY A 197 -6.75 -15.21 18.13
N THR A 198 -6.81 -16.29 17.34
CA THR A 198 -6.34 -17.63 17.74
C THR A 198 -4.92 -17.96 17.28
N LYS A 199 -4.29 -17.11 16.46
CA LYS A 199 -2.92 -17.30 15.96
C LYS A 199 -1.96 -16.31 16.61
N THR A 200 -0.76 -16.79 16.90
CA THR A 200 0.38 -15.98 17.38
C THR A 200 1.52 -16.04 16.38
N TYR A 201 2.31 -14.97 16.32
CA TYR A 201 3.53 -14.86 15.52
C TYR A 201 4.68 -14.38 16.40
N ASP A 202 5.79 -15.12 16.38
CA ASP A 202 7.04 -14.75 17.06
C ASP A 202 8.04 -14.16 16.06
N SER A 203 8.30 -12.86 16.16
CA SER A 203 9.20 -12.15 15.24
C SER A 203 10.65 -12.60 15.33
N ALA A 204 11.09 -13.13 16.49
CA ALA A 204 12.46 -13.58 16.67
C ALA A 204 12.75 -14.96 16.06
N THR A 205 11.73 -15.81 15.93
CA THR A 205 11.88 -17.15 15.35
C THR A 205 11.24 -17.28 13.96
N GLY A 206 10.29 -16.40 13.63
CA GLY A 206 9.44 -16.54 12.45
C GLY A 206 8.22 -17.44 12.66
N GLN A 207 8.11 -18.11 13.82
CA GLN A 207 7.12 -19.15 14.01
C GLN A 207 5.69 -18.60 14.12
N VAL A 208 4.76 -19.26 13.42
CA VAL A 208 3.32 -19.06 13.57
C VAL A 208 2.71 -20.24 14.30
N THR A 209 2.00 -19.97 15.39
CA THR A 209 1.34 -20.99 16.22
C THR A 209 -0.17 -20.78 16.21
N GLN A 210 -0.90 -21.83 15.84
CA GLN A 210 -2.36 -21.91 15.95
C GLN A 210 -2.73 -22.45 17.33
N HIS A 211 -3.53 -21.69 18.09
CA HIS A 211 -4.05 -22.09 19.39
C HIS A 211 -5.49 -22.60 19.27
N ALA A 212 -5.99 -23.29 20.31
CA ALA A 212 -7.37 -23.80 20.29
C ALA A 212 -8.40 -22.69 20.54
N SER A 213 -8.00 -21.57 21.15
CA SER A 213 -8.85 -20.42 21.41
C SER A 213 -8.07 -19.11 21.50
N ALA A 214 -8.78 -17.98 21.42
CA ALA A 214 -8.18 -16.67 21.67
C ALA A 214 -7.67 -16.55 23.11
N ALA A 215 -8.33 -17.19 24.09
CA ALA A 215 -7.90 -17.15 25.49
C ALA A 215 -6.52 -17.76 25.70
N GLU A 216 -6.20 -18.84 24.97
CA GLU A 216 -4.86 -19.44 24.98
C GLU A 216 -3.84 -18.54 24.27
N ALA A 217 -4.19 -18.00 23.10
CA ALA A 217 -3.30 -17.14 22.33
C ALA A 217 -2.92 -15.85 23.10
N PHE A 218 -3.87 -15.19 23.74
CA PHE A 218 -3.63 -13.96 24.52
C PHE A 218 -3.00 -14.23 25.90
N GLY A 219 -3.18 -15.41 26.47
CA GLY A 219 -2.60 -15.77 27.77
C GLY A 219 -1.09 -16.06 27.73
N GLY A 220 -0.56 -16.43 26.57
CA GLY A 220 0.83 -16.89 26.42
C GLY A 220 1.06 -18.17 27.20
N VAL A 221 1.99 -18.17 28.14
CA VAL A 221 2.23 -19.34 29.02
C VAL A 221 1.21 -19.47 30.15
N ILE A 222 0.40 -18.42 30.39
CA ILE A 222 -0.64 -18.43 31.44
C ILE A 222 -1.90 -19.14 30.95
N LYS A 223 -2.37 -20.10 31.74
CA LYS A 223 -3.63 -20.80 31.50
C LYS A 223 -4.78 -20.10 32.20
N GLN A 224 -5.94 -20.03 31.53
CA GLN A 224 -7.12 -19.31 32.03
C GLN A 224 -6.78 -17.87 32.42
N ALA A 225 -6.01 -17.20 31.55
CA ALA A 225 -5.57 -15.81 31.68
C ALA A 225 -6.72 -14.82 31.93
N ALA A 226 -7.91 -15.12 31.42
CA ALA A 226 -9.10 -14.28 31.50
C ALA A 226 -10.10 -14.65 32.60
N PHE A 227 -9.75 -15.59 33.47
CA PHE A 227 -10.58 -15.95 34.63
C PHE A 227 -12.04 -16.33 34.30
N SER A 228 -12.28 -16.89 33.11
CA SER A 228 -13.63 -17.14 32.58
C SER A 228 -14.37 -18.31 33.24
N VAL A 229 -13.66 -19.21 33.94
CA VAL A 229 -14.23 -20.33 34.69
C VAL A 229 -14.28 -20.00 36.19
N ALA A 230 -15.49 -19.92 36.76
CA ALA A 230 -15.69 -19.59 38.16
C ALA A 230 -15.16 -20.67 39.13
N TYR A 231 -14.66 -20.24 40.29
CA TYR A 231 -14.16 -21.08 41.38
C TYR A 231 -14.65 -20.57 42.74
N ASP A 232 -15.35 -21.42 43.49
CA ASP A 232 -15.79 -21.16 44.86
C ASP A 232 -15.24 -22.23 45.83
N LEU A 233 -14.49 -21.78 46.86
CA LEU A 233 -14.20 -22.44 48.16
C LEU A 233 -13.17 -23.63 48.19
N PRO A 234 -12.71 -24.10 49.38
CA PRO A 234 -11.35 -23.90 49.88
C PRO A 234 -10.44 -25.15 49.77
N VAL A 235 -9.16 -24.92 49.47
CA VAL A 235 -7.91 -25.66 49.81
C VAL A 235 -7.80 -27.18 49.56
N THR A 236 -8.85 -28.00 49.54
CA THR A 236 -8.69 -29.47 49.67
C THR A 236 -8.94 -30.30 48.41
N ALA A 237 -9.24 -29.71 47.25
CA ALA A 237 -9.44 -30.46 46.01
C ALA A 237 -8.86 -29.75 44.75
N GLN A 238 -7.62 -29.23 44.82
CA GLN A 238 -7.02 -28.41 43.77
C GLN A 238 -6.07 -29.14 42.78
N GLU A 239 -5.94 -30.47 42.83
CA GLU A 239 -4.93 -31.19 42.02
C GLU A 239 -5.07 -31.12 40.50
N ASN A 240 -6.12 -30.49 39.95
CA ASN A 240 -6.32 -30.37 38.49
C ASN A 240 -6.85 -28.99 38.04
N LYS A 241 -6.57 -27.92 38.80
CA LYS A 241 -6.98 -26.54 38.43
C LYS A 241 -5.78 -25.71 37.98
N PRO A 242 -5.93 -24.84 36.96
CA PRO A 242 -4.84 -24.00 36.46
C PRO A 242 -4.37 -22.95 37.48
N TRP A 243 -5.24 -22.48 38.37
CA TRP A 243 -4.90 -21.55 39.45
C TRP A 243 -4.98 -22.23 40.82
N HIS A 244 -3.90 -22.16 41.59
CA HIS A 244 -3.84 -22.58 42.99
C HIS A 244 -4.23 -21.39 43.89
N MET A 245 -5.38 -21.51 44.56
CA MET A 245 -5.96 -20.44 45.37
C MET A 245 -5.83 -20.78 46.85
N LEU A 246 -5.06 -19.99 47.59
CA LEU A 246 -5.00 -20.10 49.05
C LEU A 246 -5.94 -19.07 49.66
N SER A 247 -7.01 -19.55 50.31
CA SER A 247 -7.92 -18.74 51.12
C SER A 247 -7.83 -19.19 52.57
N SER A 248 -7.59 -18.25 53.49
CA SER A 248 -7.71 -18.48 54.92
C SER A 248 -9.08 -18.01 55.39
N PRO A 249 -9.99 -18.91 55.84
CA PRO A 249 -11.35 -18.55 56.25
C PRO A 249 -11.43 -17.46 57.34
N SER A 250 -10.33 -17.21 58.05
CA SER A 250 -10.22 -16.21 59.12
C SER A 250 -9.53 -14.89 58.71
N ARG A 251 -9.01 -14.77 57.47
CA ARG A 251 -8.31 -13.56 56.98
C ARG A 251 -8.82 -13.06 55.62
N GLY A 252 -9.73 -13.75 54.94
CA GLY A 252 -10.31 -13.28 53.68
C GLY A 252 -10.43 -14.40 52.64
N THR A 253 -10.51 -14.04 51.35
CA THR A 253 -10.81 -14.99 50.27
C THR A 253 -10.04 -14.69 48.99
N ALA A 254 -9.77 -15.74 48.20
CA ALA A 254 -9.33 -15.62 46.83
C ALA A 254 -10.30 -16.45 45.96
N SER A 255 -10.96 -15.80 45.00
CA SER A 255 -11.98 -16.44 44.14
C SER A 255 -11.88 -15.99 42.69
N ILE A 256 -12.47 -16.77 41.79
CA ILE A 256 -12.67 -16.37 40.40
C ILE A 256 -14.17 -16.39 40.14
N ALA A 257 -14.74 -15.26 39.73
CA ALA A 257 -16.14 -15.16 39.37
C ALA A 257 -16.34 -14.01 38.37
N ASN A 258 -17.32 -14.15 37.48
CA ASN A 258 -17.70 -13.11 36.51
C ASN A 258 -16.52 -12.56 35.67
N GLY A 259 -15.58 -13.43 35.27
CA GLY A 259 -14.41 -13.03 34.49
C GLY A 259 -13.36 -12.26 35.28
N LYS A 260 -13.41 -12.27 36.62
CA LYS A 260 -12.44 -11.59 37.48
C LYS A 260 -11.87 -12.53 38.54
N LEU A 261 -10.57 -12.44 38.77
CA LEU A 261 -9.91 -12.99 39.93
C LEU A 261 -9.88 -11.93 41.03
N THR A 262 -10.45 -12.23 42.18
CA THR A 262 -10.52 -11.30 43.31
C THR A 262 -9.81 -11.90 44.52
N VAL A 263 -8.93 -11.11 45.13
CA VAL A 263 -8.24 -11.43 46.37
C VAL A 263 -8.59 -10.38 47.41
N ILE A 264 -9.05 -10.85 48.58
CA ILE A 264 -9.44 -10.05 49.73
C ILE A 264 -8.61 -10.51 50.92
N ASP A 265 -7.97 -9.58 51.62
CA ASP A 265 -7.30 -9.81 52.90
C ASP A 265 -7.88 -8.82 53.93
N ASP A 266 -8.58 -9.32 54.94
CA ASP A 266 -9.30 -8.57 55.99
C ASP A 266 -8.47 -8.44 57.31
N GLY A 267 -7.14 -8.57 57.22
CA GLY A 267 -6.21 -8.87 58.32
C GLY A 267 -6.45 -8.29 59.73
N THR A 268 -6.47 -9.20 60.72
CA THR A 268 -5.98 -9.02 62.12
C THR A 268 -5.51 -10.34 62.77
N GLY A 269 -4.56 -11.09 62.18
CA GLY A 269 -4.01 -12.31 62.80
C GLY A 269 -2.63 -12.71 62.26
N GLY A 270 -1.81 -13.34 63.12
CA GLY A 270 -0.34 -13.56 63.04
C GLY A 270 0.30 -14.04 61.72
N GLU A 271 1.63 -13.87 61.69
CA GLU A 271 2.54 -13.61 60.55
C GLU A 271 2.61 -14.56 59.33
N ASP A 272 1.78 -15.61 59.17
CA ASP A 272 2.06 -16.66 58.15
C ASP A 272 0.96 -16.97 57.11
N LYS A 273 -0.09 -16.16 56.96
CA LYS A 273 -1.24 -16.52 56.08
C LYS A 273 -1.74 -15.37 55.19
N VAL A 274 -1.07 -15.12 54.07
CA VAL A 274 -1.55 -14.20 53.01
C VAL A 274 -2.48 -14.94 52.05
N ASN A 275 -3.61 -14.33 51.65
CA ASN A 275 -4.47 -14.87 50.61
C ASN A 275 -3.87 -14.60 49.22
N TYR A 276 -3.82 -15.61 48.36
CA TYR A 276 -3.25 -15.45 47.03
C TYR A 276 -3.82 -16.42 46.01
N ALA A 277 -3.63 -16.04 44.74
CA ALA A 277 -3.75 -16.91 43.59
C ALA A 277 -2.36 -17.14 42.97
N LYS A 278 -2.00 -18.39 42.71
CA LYS A 278 -0.71 -18.78 42.13
C LYS A 278 -0.91 -19.63 40.88
N GLN A 279 -0.06 -19.45 39.87
CA GLN A 279 0.07 -20.39 38.76
C GLN A 279 1.54 -20.62 38.43
N ASP A 280 1.93 -21.89 38.26
CA ASP A 280 3.27 -22.30 37.83
C ASP A 280 3.32 -22.48 36.30
N PHE A 281 4.43 -22.08 35.68
CA PHE A 281 4.69 -22.20 34.24
C PHE A 281 6.20 -22.32 33.96
N VAL A 282 6.57 -22.59 32.71
CA VAL A 282 7.97 -22.77 32.30
C VAL A 282 8.36 -21.70 31.31
N LEU A 283 9.53 -21.08 31.50
CA LEU A 283 10.08 -20.09 30.58
C LEU A 283 11.40 -20.55 29.97
N GLU A 284 11.65 -20.14 28.74
CA GLU A 284 12.89 -20.40 28.01
C GLU A 284 14.05 -19.58 28.59
N PRO A 285 15.30 -20.09 28.58
CA PRO A 285 16.48 -19.34 29.01
C PRO A 285 16.78 -18.14 28.10
N ASN A 286 17.43 -17.11 28.64
CA ASN A 286 17.91 -15.92 27.90
C ASN A 286 16.84 -15.25 27.00
N THR A 287 15.58 -15.31 27.40
CA THR A 287 14.45 -14.82 26.60
C THR A 287 13.74 -13.71 27.36
N THR A 288 13.42 -12.62 26.67
CA THR A 288 12.68 -11.50 27.24
C THR A 288 11.17 -11.76 27.13
N TYR A 289 10.50 -11.73 28.28
CA TYR A 289 9.06 -11.89 28.40
C TYR A 289 8.42 -10.58 28.85
N ARG A 290 7.17 -10.36 28.42
CA ARG A 290 6.28 -9.35 28.95
C ARG A 290 5.18 -10.04 29.75
N ALA A 291 5.08 -9.67 31.01
CA ALA A 291 3.92 -9.94 31.83
C ALA A 291 2.94 -8.77 31.72
N THR A 292 1.69 -9.05 31.38
CA THR A 292 0.63 -8.04 31.29
C THR A 292 -0.50 -8.44 32.21
N TYR A 293 -1.04 -7.49 32.97
CA TYR A 293 -2.26 -7.72 33.74
C TYR A 293 -3.14 -6.48 33.76
N TYR A 294 -4.43 -6.73 33.95
CA TYR A 294 -5.46 -5.70 33.99
C TYR A 294 -6.06 -5.67 35.39
N LEU A 295 -5.76 -4.60 36.12
CA LEU A 295 -6.25 -4.36 37.46
C LEU A 295 -7.60 -3.64 37.35
N ALA A 296 -8.68 -4.33 37.70
CA ALA A 296 -10.01 -3.74 37.66
C ALA A 296 -10.23 -2.78 38.83
N GLN A 297 -9.72 -3.11 40.01
CA GLN A 297 -9.84 -2.28 41.20
C GLN A 297 -8.81 -2.69 42.25
N TYR A 298 -8.28 -1.70 42.95
CA TYR A 298 -7.40 -1.90 44.10
C TYR A 298 -7.70 -0.95 45.25
N GLN A 299 -7.77 -1.49 46.47
CA GLN A 299 -7.95 -0.73 47.70
C GLN A 299 -7.08 -1.30 48.83
N ARG A 300 -6.50 -0.44 49.68
CA ARG A 300 -5.74 -0.85 50.88
C ARG A 300 -5.97 0.06 52.09
N SER A 301 -5.79 -0.50 53.29
CA SER A 301 -5.67 0.23 54.56
C SER A 301 -4.30 0.07 55.26
N GLY A 302 -3.42 -0.83 54.81
CA GLY A 302 -2.02 -1.02 55.28
C GLY A 302 -1.24 -2.04 54.43
N GLY A 303 0.10 -2.09 54.53
CA GLY A 303 0.94 -3.06 53.80
C GLY A 303 1.12 -2.82 52.28
N VAL A 304 1.86 -3.71 51.61
CA VAL A 304 2.15 -3.65 50.15
C VAL A 304 1.55 -4.85 49.42
N SER A 305 0.66 -4.58 48.45
CA SER A 305 0.07 -5.59 47.55
C SER A 305 0.61 -5.43 46.13
N GLY A 306 0.67 -6.53 45.39
CA GLY A 306 1.13 -6.49 44.01
C GLY A 306 1.03 -7.82 43.30
N ILE A 307 1.67 -7.85 42.14
CA ILE A 307 1.98 -9.06 41.39
C ILE A 307 3.43 -9.46 41.69
N ASN A 308 3.68 -10.74 41.95
CA ASN A 308 5.03 -11.27 42.10
C ASN A 308 5.33 -12.27 40.99
N PHE A 309 6.51 -12.12 40.38
CA PHE A 309 7.12 -13.09 39.47
C PHE A 309 8.36 -13.69 40.11
N ILE A 310 8.37 -15.01 40.33
CA ILE A 310 9.41 -15.68 41.12
C ILE A 310 9.89 -16.95 40.40
N GLN A 311 11.21 -17.15 40.33
CA GLN A 311 11.84 -18.36 39.80
C GLN A 311 11.97 -19.43 40.90
N ASN A 312 11.67 -20.70 40.58
CA ASN A 312 11.63 -21.80 41.57
C ASN A 312 13.02 -22.27 42.08
N SER A 313 14.13 -21.92 41.43
CA SER A 313 15.43 -22.60 41.64
C SER A 313 16.25 -22.15 42.86
N THR A 314 15.96 -21.00 43.48
CA THR A 314 16.80 -20.47 44.59
C THR A 314 16.04 -19.64 45.61
N GLY A 315 14.78 -19.96 45.93
CA GLY A 315 14.10 -19.50 47.16
C GLY A 315 13.98 -17.98 47.45
N SER A 316 14.53 -17.06 46.65
CA SER A 316 14.65 -15.64 47.06
C SER A 316 14.75 -14.60 45.95
N GLU A 317 14.93 -14.94 44.67
CA GLU A 317 15.04 -13.91 43.62
C GLU A 317 13.64 -13.52 43.09
N LYS A 318 13.08 -12.45 43.66
CA LYS A 318 11.90 -11.74 43.13
C LYS A 318 12.36 -10.95 41.92
N ILE A 319 11.95 -11.37 40.72
CA ILE A 319 12.45 -10.75 39.49
C ILE A 319 11.72 -9.44 39.21
N ASN A 320 10.47 -9.27 39.66
CA ASN A 320 9.76 -7.99 39.61
C ASN A 320 8.64 -7.91 40.65
N PHE A 321 8.52 -6.73 41.28
CA PHE A 321 7.47 -6.37 42.21
C PHE A 321 6.81 -5.07 41.74
N VAL A 322 5.51 -5.11 41.42
CA VAL A 322 4.75 -3.89 41.12
C VAL A 322 3.87 -3.57 42.30
N GLU A 323 4.21 -2.49 43.00
CA GLU A 323 3.39 -1.95 44.08
C GLU A 323 2.23 -1.13 43.51
N HIS A 324 1.03 -1.35 44.02
CA HIS A 324 -0.14 -0.52 43.69
C HIS A 324 -0.54 0.40 44.84
N ALA A 325 -1.02 1.59 44.47
CA ALA A 325 -1.62 2.55 45.39
C ALA A 325 -3.16 2.45 45.34
N THR A 326 -3.83 2.73 46.47
CA THR A 326 -5.31 2.76 46.55
C THR A 326 -5.89 3.59 45.40
N GLY A 327 -6.78 2.99 44.61
CA GLY A 327 -7.39 3.63 43.44
C GLY A 327 -6.74 3.27 42.10
N ASP A 328 -5.60 2.57 42.09
CA ASP A 328 -5.00 2.08 40.86
C ASP A 328 -5.95 1.11 40.13
N SER A 329 -6.04 1.31 38.82
CA SER A 329 -6.78 0.47 37.88
C SER A 329 -6.20 0.65 36.48
N GLY A 330 -6.51 -0.26 35.57
CA GLY A 330 -6.04 -0.24 34.19
C GLY A 330 -4.99 -1.31 33.88
N ARG A 331 -4.30 -1.12 32.77
CA ARG A 331 -3.31 -2.06 32.25
C ARG A 331 -1.92 -1.79 32.84
N PHE A 332 -1.24 -2.87 33.22
CA PHE A 332 0.15 -2.84 33.68
C PHE A 332 0.97 -3.86 32.90
N ASP A 333 2.12 -3.40 32.40
CA ASP A 333 3.09 -4.22 31.67
C ASP A 333 4.42 -4.26 32.43
N VAL A 334 5.04 -5.44 32.49
CA VAL A 334 6.36 -5.64 33.10
C VAL A 334 7.20 -6.50 32.18
N GLU A 335 8.33 -5.98 31.72
CA GLU A 335 9.30 -6.75 30.94
C GLU A 335 10.43 -7.29 31.82
N PHE A 336 10.83 -8.54 31.57
CA PHE A 336 11.96 -9.17 32.23
C PHE A 336 12.65 -10.17 31.32
N THR A 337 13.95 -10.41 31.55
CA THR A 337 14.72 -11.40 30.80
C THR A 337 15.11 -12.54 31.72
N THR A 338 14.85 -13.77 31.29
CA THR A 338 15.20 -14.98 32.04
C THR A 338 16.71 -15.21 32.05
N GLY A 339 17.22 -15.77 33.14
CA GLY A 339 18.63 -16.15 33.26
C GLY A 339 19.05 -17.30 32.32
N SER A 340 20.32 -17.67 32.38
CA SER A 340 20.95 -18.64 31.46
C SER A 340 20.41 -20.07 31.55
N GLU A 341 19.73 -20.44 32.64
CA GLU A 341 19.24 -21.81 32.88
C GLU A 341 17.72 -21.98 32.65
N GLY A 342 16.98 -20.89 32.35
CA GLY A 342 15.53 -20.95 32.21
C GLY A 342 14.85 -21.52 33.46
N GLY A 343 13.69 -22.17 33.31
CA GLY A 343 13.16 -23.06 34.35
C GLY A 343 11.71 -22.84 34.73
N ASN A 344 11.32 -23.39 35.89
CA ASN A 344 9.98 -23.23 36.44
C ASN A 344 9.85 -21.85 37.10
N TYR A 345 8.84 -21.10 36.69
CA TYR A 345 8.45 -19.82 37.27
C TYR A 345 7.05 -19.94 37.84
N TYR A 346 6.69 -19.01 38.71
CA TYR A 346 5.31 -18.82 39.08
C TYR A 346 4.96 -17.35 39.21
N ILE A 347 3.69 -17.07 38.95
CA ILE A 347 3.05 -15.79 39.19
C ILE A 347 2.21 -15.90 40.46
N VAL A 348 2.26 -14.87 41.30
CA VAL A 348 1.36 -14.73 42.46
C VAL A 348 0.60 -13.40 42.36
N LEU A 349 -0.72 -13.50 42.42
CA LEU A 349 -1.64 -12.36 42.57
C LEU A 349 -2.13 -12.35 44.01
N TYR A 350 -1.95 -11.24 44.72
CA TYR A 350 -2.34 -11.15 46.12
C TYR A 350 -2.83 -9.75 46.50
N ALA A 351 -3.53 -9.68 47.64
CA ALA A 351 -3.86 -8.44 48.33
C ALA A 351 -3.06 -8.40 49.65
N GLY A 352 -2.50 -7.24 49.97
CA GLY A 352 -1.84 -6.92 51.23
C GLY A 352 -2.87 -6.64 52.33
N ASP A 353 -2.38 -6.46 53.56
CA ASP A 353 -3.21 -6.43 54.77
C ASP A 353 -4.37 -5.40 54.71
N ASN A 354 -5.58 -5.83 55.06
CA ASN A 354 -6.80 -5.00 54.94
C ASN A 354 -6.93 -4.41 53.52
N GLY A 355 -6.78 -5.27 52.51
CA GLY A 355 -6.67 -4.92 51.11
C GLY A 355 -7.53 -5.77 50.20
N PHE A 356 -7.85 -5.18 49.06
CA PHE A 356 -8.68 -5.75 48.00
C PHE A 356 -7.98 -5.56 46.66
N ALA A 357 -7.87 -6.63 45.87
CA ALA A 357 -7.35 -6.58 44.51
C ALA A 357 -8.23 -7.42 43.58
N SER A 358 -8.65 -6.84 42.46
CA SER A 358 -9.44 -7.55 41.43
C SER A 358 -8.77 -7.43 40.06
N TYR A 359 -8.57 -8.55 39.40
CA TYR A 359 -7.87 -8.67 38.11
C TYR A 359 -8.83 -9.22 37.06
N SER A 360 -8.88 -8.62 35.86
CA SER A 360 -9.72 -9.11 34.75
C SER A 360 -8.96 -9.98 33.75
N HIS A 361 -7.64 -9.79 33.63
CA HIS A 361 -6.82 -10.61 32.76
C HIS A 361 -5.36 -10.61 33.22
N VAL A 362 -4.63 -11.69 32.94
CA VAL A 362 -3.19 -11.78 33.16
C VAL A 362 -2.53 -12.68 32.11
N SER A 363 -1.44 -12.23 31.50
CA SER A 363 -0.70 -12.97 30.48
C SER A 363 0.80 -12.85 30.70
N VAL A 364 1.53 -13.84 30.18
CA VAL A 364 2.99 -13.83 30.11
C VAL A 364 3.37 -14.40 28.74
N SER A 365 3.92 -13.56 27.87
CA SER A 365 4.32 -13.95 26.52
C SER A 365 5.72 -13.41 26.19
N LYS A 366 6.39 -13.99 25.19
CA LYS A 366 7.66 -13.43 24.71
C LYS A 366 7.39 -12.02 24.18
N VAL A 367 8.32 -11.07 24.39
CA VAL A 367 8.17 -9.71 23.84
C VAL A 367 8.08 -9.72 22.31
N THR A 368 8.64 -10.75 21.69
CA THR A 368 8.67 -10.97 20.25
C THR A 368 7.41 -11.68 19.72
N GLU A 369 6.60 -12.26 20.61
CA GLU A 369 5.37 -12.98 20.27
C GLU A 369 4.15 -12.08 20.39
N GLN A 370 3.33 -12.05 19.35
CA GLN A 370 2.11 -11.25 19.30
C GLN A 370 0.94 -12.05 18.73
N VAL A 371 -0.26 -11.81 19.26
CA VAL A 371 -1.50 -12.33 18.68
C VAL A 371 -1.82 -11.59 17.39
N ILE A 372 -2.07 -12.33 16.31
CA ILE A 372 -2.42 -11.75 15.01
C ILE A 372 -3.87 -11.26 15.08
N THR A 373 -4.04 -9.97 15.33
CA THR A 373 -5.33 -9.26 15.38
C THR A 373 -5.54 -8.34 14.18
N SER A 374 -4.48 -8.00 13.47
CA SER A 374 -4.51 -7.31 12.17
C SER A 374 -3.36 -7.81 11.31
N ARG A 375 -3.61 -7.90 10.00
CA ARG A 375 -2.58 -8.27 9.01
C ARG A 375 -2.93 -7.76 7.62
N LYS A 376 -1.91 -7.69 6.77
CA LYS A 376 -2.08 -7.59 5.31
C LYS A 376 -1.80 -8.93 4.64
N ASP A 377 -2.71 -9.40 3.79
CA ASP A 377 -2.46 -10.58 2.97
C ASP A 377 -1.87 -10.17 1.63
N LEU A 378 -0.94 -10.97 1.13
CA LEU A 378 -0.17 -10.69 -0.08
C LEU A 378 -0.65 -11.53 -1.24
N VAL A 379 -0.87 -10.87 -2.38
CA VAL A 379 -1.24 -11.49 -3.65
C VAL A 379 -0.10 -11.33 -4.66
N PHE A 380 0.32 -12.42 -5.29
CA PHE A 380 1.30 -12.38 -6.37
C PHE A 380 1.02 -13.44 -7.44
N LEU A 381 1.42 -13.14 -8.68
CA LEU A 381 1.48 -14.07 -9.80
C LEU A 381 2.78 -14.84 -9.74
N GLU A 382 2.77 -16.15 -9.92
CA GLU A 382 3.99 -16.93 -10.19
C GLU A 382 3.92 -17.66 -11.53
N SER A 383 5.07 -17.76 -12.21
CA SER A 383 5.22 -18.37 -13.54
C SER A 383 6.44 -19.28 -13.59
N TRP A 384 6.34 -20.42 -14.27
CA TRP A 384 7.43 -21.40 -14.40
C TRP A 384 7.29 -22.28 -15.65
N HIS A 385 8.39 -22.88 -16.10
CA HIS A 385 8.42 -23.72 -17.30
C HIS A 385 8.42 -25.20 -16.92
N GLU A 386 7.37 -25.95 -17.25
CA GLU A 386 7.24 -27.35 -16.83
C GLU A 386 7.10 -28.30 -18.02
N LYS A 387 7.81 -29.43 -17.99
CA LYS A 387 7.61 -30.49 -18.97
C LYS A 387 6.21 -31.07 -18.78
N ILE A 388 5.47 -31.19 -19.87
CA ILE A 388 4.11 -31.75 -19.84
C ILE A 388 4.13 -33.19 -19.33
N SER A 389 5.17 -33.96 -19.67
CA SER A 389 5.35 -35.35 -19.24
C SER A 389 5.51 -35.54 -17.73
N ASP A 390 5.96 -34.54 -16.98
CA ASP A 390 6.25 -34.69 -15.55
C ASP A 390 4.98 -34.87 -14.71
N LYS A 391 3.86 -34.29 -15.17
CA LYS A 391 2.53 -34.41 -14.54
C LYS A 391 1.45 -34.95 -15.47
N ASP A 392 1.79 -35.22 -16.72
CA ASP A 392 0.88 -35.70 -17.76
C ASP A 392 -0.40 -34.83 -17.92
N VAL A 393 -0.25 -33.51 -17.78
CA VAL A 393 -1.38 -32.57 -17.79
C VAL A 393 -1.07 -31.30 -18.59
N VAL A 394 -2.08 -30.75 -19.26
CA VAL A 394 -2.04 -29.44 -19.91
C VAL A 394 -3.21 -28.60 -19.45
N TYR A 395 -2.94 -27.34 -19.15
CA TYR A 395 -3.95 -26.36 -18.76
C TYR A 395 -4.19 -25.36 -19.89
N PRO A 396 -5.45 -25.00 -20.21
CA PRO A 396 -5.71 -23.85 -21.08
C PRO A 396 -5.00 -22.59 -20.54
N LEU A 397 -4.39 -21.83 -21.45
CA LEU A 397 -3.63 -20.60 -21.17
C LEU A 397 -2.41 -20.79 -20.24
N GLY A 398 -2.05 -22.03 -19.88
CA GLY A 398 -1.07 -22.29 -18.82
C GLY A 398 -1.60 -22.03 -17.41
N ASN A 399 -2.90 -21.74 -17.25
CA ASN A 399 -3.53 -21.41 -15.98
C ASN A 399 -3.78 -22.67 -15.14
N VAL A 400 -2.95 -22.95 -14.13
CA VAL A 400 -3.17 -24.13 -13.28
C VAL A 400 -4.36 -23.97 -12.35
N GLN A 401 -5.03 -22.82 -12.36
CA GLN A 401 -6.26 -22.51 -11.62
C GLN A 401 -7.46 -22.32 -12.56
N PHE A 402 -7.38 -22.79 -13.79
CA PHE A 402 -8.45 -22.65 -14.79
C PHE A 402 -9.76 -23.26 -14.26
N GLY A 403 -10.84 -22.48 -14.17
CA GLY A 403 -12.04 -22.89 -13.46
C GLY A 403 -13.19 -23.42 -14.32
N ALA A 404 -13.08 -23.40 -15.66
CA ALA A 404 -14.11 -23.95 -16.54
C ALA A 404 -13.89 -25.44 -16.80
N SER A 405 -14.97 -26.22 -16.89
CA SER A 405 -14.92 -27.68 -17.12
C SER A 405 -14.79 -28.08 -18.58
N THR A 406 -14.81 -27.11 -19.50
CA THR A 406 -14.66 -27.32 -20.94
C THR A 406 -13.83 -26.20 -21.56
N TYR A 407 -13.08 -26.52 -22.61
CA TYR A 407 -12.37 -25.53 -23.43
C TYR A 407 -12.37 -25.96 -24.90
N GLN A 408 -12.91 -25.12 -25.80
CA GLN A 408 -13.05 -25.44 -27.24
C GLN A 408 -13.67 -26.83 -27.51
N ASP A 409 -14.77 -27.11 -26.81
CA ASP A 409 -15.50 -28.38 -26.83
C ASP A 409 -14.69 -29.61 -26.35
N VAL A 410 -13.55 -29.38 -25.69
CA VAL A 410 -12.77 -30.43 -25.02
C VAL A 410 -13.12 -30.45 -23.54
N PRO A 411 -13.65 -31.57 -22.99
CA PRO A 411 -13.88 -31.73 -21.57
C PRO A 411 -12.56 -31.71 -20.77
N LEU A 412 -12.58 -31.04 -19.62
CA LEU A 412 -11.45 -30.89 -18.72
C LEU A 412 -11.72 -31.62 -17.38
N LEU A 413 -10.65 -32.02 -16.70
CA LEU A 413 -10.66 -32.75 -15.44
C LEU A 413 -9.92 -31.94 -14.35
N ASN A 414 -10.40 -31.99 -13.11
CA ASN A 414 -9.87 -31.23 -11.98
C ASN A 414 -9.21 -32.08 -10.88
N ASN A 415 -8.93 -33.34 -11.20
CA ASN A 415 -8.35 -34.34 -10.29
C ASN A 415 -7.06 -34.97 -10.87
N LEU A 416 -6.42 -34.27 -11.82
CA LEU A 416 -5.19 -34.74 -12.49
C LEU A 416 -3.92 -34.53 -11.66
N VAL A 417 -3.98 -33.62 -10.67
CA VAL A 417 -2.87 -33.26 -9.78
C VAL A 417 -3.38 -33.14 -8.34
N ALA A 418 -2.47 -33.13 -7.37
CA ALA A 418 -2.81 -32.85 -5.97
C ALA A 418 -3.42 -31.44 -5.82
N GLN A 419 -4.39 -31.28 -4.92
CA GLN A 419 -5.13 -30.03 -4.74
C GLN A 419 -4.22 -28.82 -4.45
N GLY A 420 -3.18 -29.02 -3.63
CA GLY A 420 -2.20 -27.98 -3.28
C GLY A 420 -1.42 -27.39 -4.47
N TYR A 421 -1.43 -28.04 -5.64
CA TYR A 421 -0.79 -27.52 -6.85
C TYR A 421 -1.53 -26.31 -7.45
N SER A 422 -2.86 -26.25 -7.29
CA SER A 422 -3.75 -25.19 -7.79
C SER A 422 -4.27 -24.26 -6.68
N ALA A 423 -3.93 -24.53 -5.43
CA ALA A 423 -4.37 -23.72 -4.29
C ALA A 423 -3.78 -22.30 -4.33
N PHE A 424 -4.53 -21.30 -3.84
CA PHE A 424 -3.99 -19.94 -3.62
C PHE A 424 -2.93 -19.90 -2.51
N GLY A 425 -3.10 -20.69 -1.46
CA GLY A 425 -2.21 -20.76 -0.31
C GLY A 425 -2.47 -22.03 0.50
N GLN A 426 -1.76 -22.23 1.60
CA GLN A 426 -1.95 -23.43 2.46
C GLN A 426 -3.35 -23.50 3.08
N TRP A 427 -3.99 -22.34 3.27
CA TRP A 427 -5.34 -22.21 3.79
C TRP A 427 -6.42 -22.64 2.79
N ASP A 428 -6.11 -22.72 1.50
CA ASP A 428 -7.07 -23.02 0.44
C ASP A 428 -7.14 -24.52 0.14
N GLN A 429 -8.22 -25.15 0.60
CA GLN A 429 -8.50 -26.57 0.39
C GLN A 429 -9.47 -26.84 -0.77
N ASN A 430 -9.96 -25.78 -1.44
CA ASN A 430 -11.12 -25.86 -2.32
C ASN A 430 -10.78 -25.60 -3.80
N THR A 431 -9.82 -24.73 -4.10
CA THR A 431 -9.49 -24.39 -5.48
C THR A 431 -8.82 -25.58 -6.18
N LYS A 432 -9.32 -25.92 -7.37
CA LYS A 432 -8.80 -26.96 -8.25
C LYS A 432 -8.76 -26.41 -9.68
N GLY A 433 -7.67 -26.67 -10.39
CA GLY A 433 -7.56 -26.33 -11.82
C GLY A 433 -8.10 -27.43 -12.71
N PHE A 434 -8.83 -27.05 -13.74
CA PHE A 434 -9.30 -27.94 -14.80
C PHE A 434 -8.29 -27.99 -15.95
N GLY A 435 -7.79 -29.18 -16.25
CA GLY A 435 -6.86 -29.44 -17.34
C GLY A 435 -7.20 -30.71 -18.12
N VAL A 436 -6.42 -31.02 -19.14
CA VAL A 436 -6.52 -32.28 -19.91
C VAL A 436 -5.35 -33.19 -19.57
N LYS A 437 -5.63 -34.49 -19.48
CA LYS A 437 -4.58 -35.51 -19.39
C LYS A 437 -3.93 -35.69 -20.77
N TRP A 438 -2.63 -35.43 -20.85
CA TRP A 438 -1.94 -35.30 -22.14
C TRP A 438 -1.84 -36.63 -22.88
N SER A 439 -1.45 -37.70 -22.18
CA SER A 439 -1.26 -39.05 -22.72
C SER A 439 -2.54 -39.66 -23.34
N THR A 440 -3.72 -39.29 -22.83
CA THR A 440 -5.01 -39.82 -23.30
C THR A 440 -5.73 -38.91 -24.29
N LEU A 441 -5.20 -37.72 -24.56
CA LEU A 441 -5.82 -36.77 -25.48
C LEU A 441 -5.70 -37.23 -26.94
N SER A 442 -6.78 -37.16 -27.70
CA SER A 442 -6.76 -37.50 -29.14
C SER A 442 -5.82 -36.60 -29.93
N ALA A 443 -5.28 -37.09 -31.05
CA ALA A 443 -4.38 -36.30 -31.90
C ALA A 443 -5.02 -34.97 -32.36
N ALA A 444 -6.30 -34.98 -32.72
CA ALA A 444 -7.03 -33.79 -33.12
C ALA A 444 -7.16 -32.77 -31.97
N ASN A 445 -7.44 -33.22 -30.75
CA ASN A 445 -7.52 -32.32 -29.59
C ASN A 445 -6.15 -31.85 -29.13
N ARG A 446 -5.09 -32.68 -29.19
CA ARG A 446 -3.70 -32.23 -28.95
C ARG A 446 -3.33 -31.08 -29.88
N LEU A 447 -3.69 -31.19 -31.16
CA LEU A 447 -3.43 -30.15 -32.15
C LEU A 447 -4.11 -28.82 -31.80
N LYS A 448 -5.33 -28.84 -31.23
CA LYS A 448 -6.00 -27.62 -30.76
C LYS A 448 -5.16 -26.90 -29.69
N PHE A 449 -4.59 -27.64 -28.75
CA PHE A 449 -3.76 -27.06 -27.70
C PHE A 449 -2.40 -26.57 -28.22
N LEU A 450 -1.77 -27.30 -29.15
CA LEU A 450 -0.47 -26.95 -29.70
C LEU A 450 -0.50 -25.73 -30.63
N LYS A 451 -1.59 -25.55 -31.39
CA LYS A 451 -1.74 -24.45 -32.35
C LYS A 451 -1.98 -23.08 -31.70
N ASN A 452 -2.50 -23.05 -30.47
CA ASN A 452 -2.80 -21.78 -29.81
C ASN A 452 -1.56 -21.26 -29.05
N PRO A 453 -0.92 -20.16 -29.51
CA PRO A 453 0.26 -19.62 -28.84
C PRO A 453 -0.03 -19.11 -27.42
N GLU A 454 -1.27 -18.73 -27.09
CA GLU A 454 -1.65 -18.29 -25.73
C GLU A 454 -1.53 -19.42 -24.68
N HIS A 455 -1.43 -20.69 -25.10
CA HIS A 455 -1.20 -21.81 -24.19
C HIS A 455 0.25 -21.94 -23.76
N ASN A 456 1.16 -21.15 -24.36
CA ASN A 456 2.58 -21.09 -24.07
C ASN A 456 3.24 -22.48 -24.06
N ILE A 457 2.91 -23.31 -25.05
CA ILE A 457 3.51 -24.62 -25.27
C ILE A 457 4.59 -24.52 -26.33
N TYR A 458 5.77 -25.05 -26.05
CA TYR A 458 6.85 -25.19 -27.01
C TYR A 458 7.46 -26.60 -26.97
N TYR A 459 8.03 -27.01 -28.09
CA TYR A 459 8.81 -28.24 -28.20
C TYR A 459 10.29 -27.95 -28.07
N ASP A 460 10.94 -28.62 -27.13
CA ASP A 460 12.39 -28.58 -26.96
C ASP A 460 13.04 -29.76 -27.72
N PRO A 461 13.73 -29.50 -28.84
CA PRO A 461 14.36 -30.56 -29.63
C PRO A 461 15.55 -31.21 -28.93
N GLU A 462 16.21 -30.53 -27.99
CA GLU A 462 17.36 -31.08 -27.26
C GLU A 462 16.90 -32.13 -26.24
N THR A 463 15.87 -31.80 -25.46
CA THR A 463 15.29 -32.72 -24.46
C THR A 463 14.18 -33.61 -25.00
N LYS A 464 13.78 -33.40 -26.27
CA LYS A 464 12.68 -34.09 -26.97
C LYS A 464 11.37 -34.06 -26.20
N ALA A 465 11.08 -32.94 -25.52
CA ALA A 465 9.96 -32.80 -24.63
C ALA A 465 9.10 -31.58 -24.97
N TYR A 466 7.79 -31.72 -24.78
CA TYR A 466 6.89 -30.57 -24.75
C TYR A 466 6.96 -29.91 -23.39
N CYS A 467 7.13 -28.60 -23.40
CA CYS A 467 7.12 -27.77 -22.20
C CYS A 467 5.98 -26.76 -22.30
N GLN A 468 5.28 -26.56 -21.18
CA GLN A 468 4.28 -25.52 -21.04
C GLN A 468 4.79 -24.50 -20.02
N VAL A 469 4.70 -23.20 -20.34
CA VAL A 469 4.81 -22.16 -19.31
C VAL A 469 3.49 -22.07 -18.58
N ARG A 470 3.54 -22.31 -17.27
CA ARG A 470 2.37 -22.36 -16.39
C ARG A 470 2.41 -21.20 -15.42
N TYR A 471 1.24 -20.79 -14.95
CA TYR A 471 1.10 -19.77 -13.94
C TYR A 471 0.01 -20.08 -12.92
N ARG A 472 0.13 -19.48 -11.73
CA ARG A 472 -0.96 -19.34 -10.75
C ARG A 472 -0.86 -18.03 -9.99
N ILE A 473 -1.98 -17.62 -9.41
CA ILE A 473 -2.04 -16.58 -8.41
C ILE A 473 -1.95 -17.24 -7.04
N ARG A 474 -1.11 -16.66 -6.17
CA ARG A 474 -1.00 -17.03 -4.76
C ARG A 474 -1.47 -15.93 -3.84
N VAL A 475 -2.01 -16.34 -2.70
CA VAL A 475 -2.39 -15.46 -1.59
C VAL A 475 -1.78 -16.00 -0.31
N VAL A 476 -0.80 -15.26 0.22
CA VAL A 476 -0.06 -15.60 1.44
C VAL A 476 -0.67 -14.87 2.61
N GLU A 477 -0.95 -15.62 3.68
CA GLU A 477 -1.49 -15.08 4.92
C GLU A 477 -0.44 -14.23 5.62
N GLY A 478 -0.78 -13.00 5.97
CA GLY A 478 0.16 -12.11 6.65
C GLY A 478 0.48 -12.50 8.11
N LEU A 479 1.68 -12.15 8.57
CA LEU A 479 2.13 -12.28 9.97
C LEU A 479 1.87 -11.01 10.81
N GLY A 480 1.38 -9.96 10.15
CA GLY A 480 1.11 -8.63 10.67
C GLY A 480 0.86 -7.65 9.51
N ASP A 481 0.90 -6.34 9.75
CA ASP A 481 0.62 -5.36 8.69
C ASP A 481 1.88 -4.89 7.91
N GLN A 482 3.08 -5.18 8.43
CA GLN A 482 4.34 -4.60 7.94
C GLN A 482 5.14 -5.57 7.07
N TRP A 483 4.81 -5.56 5.78
CA TRP A 483 5.61 -6.28 4.78
C TRP A 483 6.87 -5.52 4.39
N SER A 484 7.93 -6.26 4.07
CA SER A 484 9.17 -5.74 3.52
C SER A 484 9.34 -6.18 2.05
N SER A 485 9.98 -5.32 1.25
CA SER A 485 10.42 -5.64 -0.12
C SER A 485 9.32 -6.17 -1.06
N CYS A 486 8.06 -5.72 -0.91
CA CYS A 486 6.93 -6.11 -1.77
C CYS A 486 6.87 -5.36 -3.11
N GLN A 487 7.67 -4.30 -3.24
CA GLN A 487 7.84 -3.53 -4.47
C GLN A 487 9.26 -3.75 -5.00
N ALA A 488 9.44 -3.60 -6.31
CA ALA A 488 10.76 -3.74 -6.92
C ALA A 488 11.72 -2.65 -6.40
N GLN A 489 12.92 -3.05 -5.97
CA GLN A 489 13.91 -2.12 -5.42
C GLN A 489 15.30 -2.40 -5.99
N ASN A 490 16.16 -1.37 -6.04
CA ASN A 490 17.54 -1.48 -6.50
C ASN A 490 18.50 -1.71 -5.31
N LYS A 491 18.25 -2.74 -4.50
CA LYS A 491 19.08 -3.08 -3.33
C LYS A 491 19.40 -4.58 -3.26
N PRO A 492 20.69 -4.98 -3.32
CA PRO A 492 21.08 -6.38 -3.14
C PRO A 492 20.78 -6.85 -1.71
N GLY A 493 20.20 -8.04 -1.56
CA GLY A 493 19.90 -8.65 -0.25
C GLY A 493 18.50 -8.38 0.31
N ASN A 494 17.68 -7.55 -0.33
CA ASN A 494 16.28 -7.37 0.06
C ASN A 494 15.44 -8.55 -0.43
N LEU A 495 14.96 -9.35 0.53
CA LEU A 495 14.17 -10.53 0.28
C LEU A 495 12.73 -10.25 0.67
N PHE A 496 11.83 -10.83 -0.11
CA PHE A 496 10.40 -10.65 0.06
C PHE A 496 9.91 -11.33 1.34
N GLY A 497 9.40 -10.57 2.30
CA GLY A 497 9.00 -11.10 3.61
C GLY A 497 8.40 -10.04 4.53
N TYR A 498 8.53 -10.25 5.83
CA TYR A 498 8.07 -9.30 6.86
C TYR A 498 9.24 -8.47 7.40
N GLU A 499 9.01 -7.19 7.74
CA GLU A 499 10.08 -6.28 8.22
C GLU A 499 10.74 -6.78 9.52
N ALA A 500 9.99 -7.49 10.36
CA ALA A 500 10.45 -7.95 11.67
C ALA A 500 10.90 -9.42 11.70
N SER A 501 10.91 -10.14 10.57
CA SER A 501 11.18 -11.58 10.59
C SER A 501 12.69 -11.87 10.73
N ALA A 502 13.03 -12.89 11.50
CA ALA A 502 14.40 -13.41 11.66
C ALA A 502 14.94 -14.12 10.40
N GLY A 503 14.74 -13.54 9.21
CA GLY A 503 15.14 -14.12 7.92
C GLY A 503 14.10 -15.03 7.27
N GLU A 504 12.82 -14.94 7.67
CA GLU A 504 11.76 -15.66 6.98
C GLU A 504 11.21 -14.89 5.78
N HIS A 505 11.18 -15.57 4.63
CA HIS A 505 10.83 -15.01 3.34
C HIS A 505 9.75 -15.84 2.63
N VAL A 506 9.00 -15.17 1.76
CA VAL A 506 8.00 -15.81 0.90
C VAL A 506 8.70 -16.42 -0.31
N VAL A 507 8.39 -17.69 -0.56
CA VAL A 507 9.05 -18.48 -1.61
C VAL A 507 8.08 -18.82 -2.73
N ALA A 508 8.48 -18.55 -3.98
CA ALA A 508 7.77 -19.04 -5.17
C ALA A 508 7.92 -20.57 -5.27
N ARG A 509 6.82 -21.27 -5.59
CA ARG A 509 6.74 -22.73 -5.46
C ARG A 509 6.90 -23.46 -6.79
N GLY A 510 6.56 -22.80 -7.90
CA GLY A 510 6.64 -23.39 -9.24
C GLY A 510 5.94 -24.75 -9.33
N ALA A 511 6.62 -25.75 -9.88
CA ALA A 511 6.08 -27.09 -10.12
C ALA A 511 5.85 -27.96 -8.86
N LYS A 512 6.18 -27.50 -7.65
CA LYS A 512 6.00 -28.32 -6.43
C LYS A 512 4.51 -28.51 -6.11
N SER A 513 4.16 -29.69 -5.63
CA SER A 513 2.79 -30.10 -5.24
C SER A 513 2.54 -30.11 -3.74
N ASP A 514 3.59 -30.02 -2.93
CA ASP A 514 3.53 -30.34 -1.50
C ASP A 514 3.13 -29.13 -0.64
N THR A 515 2.51 -29.39 0.51
CA THR A 515 2.07 -28.41 1.52
C THR A 515 3.22 -27.92 2.39
N PHE A 516 4.23 -27.29 1.79
CA PHE A 516 5.30 -26.62 2.56
C PHE A 516 4.84 -25.30 3.16
N SER A 517 5.45 -24.88 4.29
CA SER A 517 5.25 -23.55 4.89
C SER A 517 5.36 -22.42 3.85
N GLU A 518 4.50 -21.41 3.95
CA GLU A 518 4.56 -20.20 3.10
C GLU A 518 5.79 -19.34 3.38
N TYR A 519 6.34 -19.44 4.59
CA TYR A 519 7.51 -18.72 5.09
C TYR A 519 8.68 -19.67 5.33
N ARG A 520 9.89 -19.26 4.92
CA ARG A 520 11.13 -20.03 5.15
C ARG A 520 12.33 -19.15 5.42
N ASN A 521 13.18 -19.63 6.31
CA ASN A 521 14.53 -19.12 6.55
C ASN A 521 15.56 -20.03 5.87
N GLU A 522 15.68 -19.92 4.55
CA GLU A 522 16.68 -20.67 3.79
C GLU A 522 17.50 -19.73 2.90
N SER A 523 18.82 -19.72 3.11
CA SER A 523 19.78 -18.89 2.36
C SER A 523 19.77 -19.10 0.84
N ASN A 524 19.12 -20.15 0.35
CA ASN A 524 19.07 -20.55 -1.06
C ASN A 524 17.66 -20.51 -1.71
N MET A 525 16.61 -19.99 -1.04
CA MET A 525 15.22 -20.06 -1.52
C MET A 525 14.48 -18.72 -1.53
N ASN A 526 15.15 -17.63 -1.86
CA ASN A 526 14.58 -16.31 -1.62
C ASN A 526 14.01 -15.68 -2.90
N THR A 527 12.80 -15.14 -2.79
CA THR A 527 12.19 -14.29 -3.82
C THR A 527 12.63 -12.85 -3.56
N SER A 528 13.24 -12.19 -4.54
CA SER A 528 13.59 -10.76 -4.42
C SER A 528 13.12 -10.00 -5.65
N PHE A 529 12.27 -9.00 -5.47
CA PHE A 529 11.83 -8.12 -6.57
C PHE A 529 12.89 -7.04 -6.81
N ARG A 530 13.60 -7.13 -7.93
CA ARG A 530 14.71 -6.23 -8.23
C ARG A 530 14.42 -5.41 -9.48
N THR A 531 14.99 -4.20 -9.52
CA THR A 531 15.02 -3.37 -10.73
C THR A 531 16.37 -3.38 -11.44
N ASN A 532 17.40 -4.02 -10.84
CA ASN A 532 18.69 -4.26 -11.47
C ASN A 532 19.37 -5.49 -10.84
N ASP A 533 19.98 -6.36 -11.65
CA ASP A 533 20.90 -7.39 -11.19
C ASP A 533 22.20 -7.38 -12.02
N PRO A 534 23.32 -6.87 -11.47
CA PRO A 534 24.59 -6.84 -12.17
C PRO A 534 25.25 -8.23 -12.30
N ILE A 535 24.76 -9.26 -11.60
CA ILE A 535 25.34 -10.62 -11.59
C ILE A 535 24.72 -11.49 -12.70
N TYR A 536 23.48 -11.22 -13.13
CA TYR A 536 22.75 -12.05 -14.10
C TYR A 536 22.20 -11.33 -15.34
N GLY A 537 22.45 -10.03 -15.48
CA GLY A 537 22.01 -9.26 -16.65
C GLY A 537 20.54 -8.84 -16.57
N LEU A 538 20.18 -7.81 -17.32
CA LEU A 538 18.92 -7.01 -17.33
C LEU A 538 17.58 -7.75 -17.54
N ASP A 539 17.48 -9.06 -17.29
CA ASP A 539 16.36 -9.87 -17.79
C ASP A 539 15.07 -9.86 -16.93
N SER A 540 15.04 -9.22 -15.75
CA SER A 540 13.96 -9.39 -14.76
C SER A 540 13.50 -8.12 -14.01
N VAL A 541 13.68 -6.91 -14.58
CA VAL A 541 13.16 -5.66 -13.96
C VAL A 541 11.67 -5.78 -13.67
N GLY A 542 11.24 -5.68 -12.40
CA GLY A 542 9.83 -5.76 -12.00
C GLY A 542 9.29 -7.18 -11.68
N ALA A 543 10.11 -8.22 -11.82
CA ALA A 543 9.81 -9.58 -11.36
C ALA A 543 10.83 -10.06 -10.32
N GLY A 544 10.38 -10.88 -9.37
CA GLY A 544 11.26 -11.60 -8.47
C GLY A 544 11.65 -12.94 -9.06
N GLU A 545 12.95 -13.21 -9.21
CA GLU A 545 13.47 -14.53 -9.63
C GLU A 545 13.86 -15.32 -8.38
N THR A 546 13.30 -16.53 -8.21
CA THR A 546 13.77 -17.46 -7.17
C THR A 546 14.88 -18.33 -7.75
N PHE A 547 16.12 -18.12 -7.28
CA PHE A 547 17.26 -18.95 -7.64
C PHE A 547 17.25 -20.26 -6.86
N TRP A 548 17.43 -21.38 -7.55
CA TRP A 548 17.87 -22.64 -6.94
C TRP A 548 19.16 -23.09 -7.61
N ARG A 549 20.14 -23.50 -6.79
CA ARG A 549 21.29 -24.25 -7.30
C ARG A 549 21.03 -25.75 -7.43
N GLU A 550 20.06 -26.37 -6.73
CA GLU A 550 19.78 -27.81 -6.87
C GLU A 550 18.29 -28.20 -6.68
N ARG A 551 17.79 -28.97 -7.66
CA ARG A 551 16.57 -29.82 -7.74
C ARG A 551 15.24 -29.30 -7.16
N GLY A 552 14.30 -28.96 -8.05
CA GLY A 552 12.85 -28.99 -7.72
C GLY A 552 12.02 -27.83 -8.24
N ILE A 553 12.63 -26.84 -8.89
CA ILE A 553 11.91 -25.81 -9.66
C ILE A 553 12.03 -26.13 -11.15
N ALA A 554 10.89 -26.10 -11.81
CA ALA A 554 10.68 -26.49 -13.19
C ALA A 554 11.73 -25.87 -14.14
N LEU A 555 12.53 -26.71 -14.80
CA LEU A 555 13.62 -26.33 -15.71
C LEU A 555 14.57 -25.20 -15.20
N GLY A 556 14.67 -25.03 -13.88
CA GLY A 556 15.64 -24.14 -13.22
C GLY A 556 15.20 -22.69 -12.94
N LYS A 557 13.98 -22.25 -13.32
CA LYS A 557 13.51 -20.87 -13.06
C LYS A 557 12.03 -20.79 -12.68
N CYS A 558 11.71 -20.04 -11.63
CA CYS A 558 10.35 -19.63 -11.27
C CYS A 558 10.36 -18.15 -10.90
N PHE A 559 9.39 -17.42 -11.46
CA PHE A 559 9.24 -15.99 -11.30
C PHE A 559 8.02 -15.69 -10.46
N ALA A 560 8.09 -14.61 -9.68
CA ALA A 560 6.97 -14.00 -8.99
C ALA A 560 6.79 -12.55 -9.46
N VAL A 561 5.55 -12.06 -9.53
CA VAL A 561 5.21 -10.64 -9.79
C VAL A 561 4.14 -10.22 -8.79
N PRO A 562 4.34 -9.17 -7.98
CA PRO A 562 3.35 -8.72 -7.00
C PRO A 562 2.07 -8.23 -7.69
N ILE A 563 0.92 -8.50 -7.09
CA ILE A 563 -0.38 -8.01 -7.56
C ILE A 563 -0.96 -7.03 -6.55
N ALA A 564 -1.05 -7.42 -5.28
CA ALA A 564 -1.67 -6.57 -4.26
C ALA A 564 -1.26 -6.94 -2.84
N LEU A 565 -1.35 -5.96 -1.93
CA LEU A 565 -1.49 -6.19 -0.50
C LEU A 565 -2.91 -5.84 -0.07
N VAL A 566 -3.52 -6.66 0.79
CA VAL A 566 -4.91 -6.45 1.22
C VAL A 566 -4.99 -6.42 2.74
N GLN A 567 -5.26 -5.24 3.29
CA GLN A 567 -5.47 -5.06 4.73
C GLN A 567 -6.72 -5.81 5.19
N ARG A 568 -6.57 -6.70 6.17
CA ARG A 568 -7.69 -7.46 6.75
C ARG A 568 -8.21 -6.78 8.01
N LEU A 569 -9.53 -6.84 8.18
CA LEU A 569 -10.21 -6.60 9.45
C LEU A 569 -10.26 -7.93 10.23
N ASN A 570 -10.74 -7.91 11.47
CA ASN A 570 -10.84 -9.12 12.28
C ASN A 570 -12.26 -9.42 12.76
N GLN A 571 -12.45 -10.67 13.16
CA GLN A 571 -13.73 -11.22 13.63
C GLN A 571 -14.11 -10.70 15.04
N GLY A 572 -13.16 -10.09 15.75
CA GLY A 572 -13.34 -9.53 17.07
C GLY A 572 -14.37 -8.38 17.12
N ALA A 573 -14.87 -8.06 18.31
CA ALA A 573 -15.79 -6.97 18.54
C ALA A 573 -15.07 -5.65 18.28
N TYR A 574 -15.74 -4.72 17.60
CA TYR A 574 -15.18 -3.39 17.38
C TYR A 574 -15.11 -2.62 18.70
N HIS A 575 -13.95 -2.07 19.05
CA HIS A 575 -13.79 -1.12 20.16
C HIS A 575 -12.73 -0.08 19.79
N PRO A 576 -12.96 1.23 20.03
CA PRO A 576 -12.07 2.29 19.55
C PRO A 576 -10.68 2.29 20.20
N THR A 577 -10.54 1.74 21.42
CA THR A 577 -9.25 1.53 22.10
C THR A 577 -8.63 0.16 21.78
N TYR A 578 -9.32 -0.91 22.17
CA TYR A 578 -8.73 -2.25 22.25
C TYR A 578 -8.79 -3.08 20.97
N ASN A 579 -9.74 -2.83 20.07
CA ASN A 579 -9.80 -3.52 18.79
C ASN A 579 -10.35 -2.62 17.66
N PRO A 580 -9.57 -1.61 17.21
CA PRO A 580 -10.03 -0.70 16.17
C PRO A 580 -10.25 -1.36 14.82
N MET A 581 -9.74 -2.58 14.60
CA MET A 581 -9.92 -3.39 13.38
C MET A 581 -11.02 -4.44 13.52
N GLY A 582 -11.66 -4.53 14.69
CA GLY A 582 -12.80 -5.39 14.94
C GLY A 582 -14.01 -4.99 14.13
N THR A 583 -14.87 -5.96 13.87
CA THR A 583 -16.09 -5.81 13.08
C THR A 583 -17.33 -6.28 13.82
N GLY A 584 -17.20 -7.18 14.80
CA GLY A 584 -18.32 -7.75 15.53
C GLY A 584 -19.01 -6.77 16.49
N LYS A 585 -20.27 -7.05 16.79
CA LYS A 585 -20.96 -6.54 17.98
C LYS A 585 -20.74 -7.46 19.18
N ARG A 586 -20.95 -6.90 20.38
CA ARG A 586 -21.06 -7.67 21.63
C ARG A 586 -22.36 -8.44 21.66
N ARG A 587 -22.41 -9.57 22.37
CA ARG A 587 -23.59 -10.45 22.39
C ARG A 587 -23.86 -11.00 23.78
N ILE A 588 -25.08 -10.82 24.26
CA ILE A 588 -25.57 -11.44 25.50
C ILE A 588 -26.36 -12.74 25.25
N SER A 589 -26.60 -13.49 26.32
CA SER A 589 -27.52 -14.64 26.29
C SER A 589 -28.91 -14.22 25.80
N GLY A 590 -29.50 -14.98 24.87
CA GLY A 590 -30.78 -14.65 24.22
C GLY A 590 -30.69 -14.01 22.84
N GLY A 591 -29.49 -13.67 22.34
CA GLY A 591 -29.29 -13.28 20.93
C GLY A 591 -29.37 -11.79 20.62
N TYR A 592 -29.32 -10.91 21.63
CA TYR A 592 -29.25 -9.47 21.43
C TYR A 592 -27.81 -9.00 21.16
N TYR A 593 -27.67 -7.98 20.31
CA TYR A 593 -26.39 -7.43 19.87
C TYR A 593 -26.23 -5.99 20.30
N TYR A 594 -25.05 -5.66 20.78
CA TYR A 594 -24.74 -4.33 21.27
C TYR A 594 -23.45 -3.79 20.65
N HIS A 595 -23.46 -2.51 20.30
CA HIS A 595 -22.23 -1.78 19.98
C HIS A 595 -21.36 -1.64 21.25
N TRP A 596 -20.09 -1.27 21.07
CA TRP A 596 -19.17 -1.10 22.19
C TRP A 596 -19.61 -0.05 23.21
N PHE A 597 -20.31 0.99 22.73
CA PHE A 597 -20.79 2.12 23.53
C PHE A 597 -22.12 1.86 24.22
N GLU A 598 -22.83 0.78 23.89
CA GLU A 598 -24.11 0.45 24.51
C GLU A 598 -23.91 -0.33 25.81
N THR A 599 -24.77 -0.05 26.79
CA THR A 599 -24.71 -0.65 28.13
C THR A 599 -25.85 -1.64 28.36
N HIS A 600 -25.58 -2.69 29.11
CA HIS A 600 -26.57 -3.67 29.56
C HIS A 600 -26.01 -4.39 30.80
N ASN A 601 -26.84 -4.64 31.82
CA ASN A 601 -26.40 -5.23 33.10
C ASN A 601 -25.70 -6.58 32.98
N ALA A 602 -25.96 -7.26 31.87
CA ALA A 602 -25.39 -8.57 31.60
C ALA A 602 -24.03 -8.47 30.89
N LEU A 603 -23.72 -7.39 30.15
CA LEU A 603 -22.47 -7.25 29.39
C LEU A 603 -21.24 -7.07 30.31
N THR A 604 -20.16 -7.79 30.02
CA THR A 604 -18.85 -7.59 30.69
C THR A 604 -18.12 -6.41 30.09
N GLU A 605 -17.52 -5.54 30.91
CA GLU A 605 -16.68 -4.43 30.44
C GLU A 605 -15.57 -4.89 29.48
N ILE A 606 -15.27 -4.09 28.46
CA ILE A 606 -14.11 -4.32 27.58
C ILE A 606 -12.96 -3.50 28.14
N SER A 607 -11.95 -4.16 28.69
CA SER A 607 -10.75 -3.51 29.23
C SER A 607 -9.46 -3.96 28.55
N SER A 608 -9.54 -4.91 27.60
CA SER A 608 -8.39 -5.45 26.89
C SER A 608 -8.71 -5.82 25.45
N THR A 609 -7.67 -6.04 24.63
CA THR A 609 -7.87 -6.60 23.29
C THR A 609 -8.44 -8.01 23.35
N PHE A 610 -8.07 -8.81 24.36
CA PHE A 610 -8.61 -10.17 24.53
C PHE A 610 -10.14 -10.15 24.71
N ASP A 611 -10.67 -9.19 25.46
CA ASP A 611 -12.12 -9.08 25.69
C ASP A 611 -12.86 -8.97 24.37
N CYS A 612 -12.30 -8.26 23.39
CA CYS A 612 -12.86 -8.17 22.05
C CYS A 612 -12.86 -9.50 21.28
N PHE A 613 -12.23 -10.56 21.76
CA PHE A 613 -12.20 -11.91 21.17
C PHE A 613 -12.75 -12.99 22.11
N ASP A 614 -13.21 -12.65 23.32
CA ASP A 614 -13.69 -13.63 24.29
C ASP A 614 -15.09 -14.15 23.94
N VAL A 615 -15.14 -15.45 23.62
CA VAL A 615 -16.37 -16.19 23.27
C VAL A 615 -17.10 -16.80 24.48
N THR A 616 -16.53 -16.73 25.70
CA THR A 616 -16.86 -17.64 26.80
C THR A 616 -17.76 -17.09 27.92
N ALA A 617 -18.22 -15.83 27.88
CA ALA A 617 -19.06 -15.30 28.96
C ALA A 617 -20.51 -15.83 28.92
N ASN A 618 -20.67 -17.08 29.34
CA ASN A 618 -21.90 -17.88 29.29
C ASN A 618 -22.81 -17.72 30.52
N ASN A 619 -22.56 -16.73 31.39
CA ASN A 619 -23.50 -16.30 32.43
C ASN A 619 -24.00 -14.88 32.18
N GLY A 620 -24.50 -14.64 30.97
CA GLY A 620 -25.25 -13.43 30.61
C GLY A 620 -24.48 -12.35 29.84
N GLY A 621 -23.16 -12.45 29.65
CA GLY A 621 -22.36 -11.26 29.36
C GLY A 621 -21.29 -11.24 28.28
N GLY A 622 -21.41 -12.06 27.24
CA GLY A 622 -20.38 -12.19 26.18
C GLY A 622 -19.95 -10.87 25.54
N ASN A 623 -18.64 -10.66 25.44
CA ASN A 623 -18.07 -9.69 24.51
C ASN A 623 -18.09 -10.24 23.06
N ILE A 624 -17.97 -11.56 22.89
CA ILE A 624 -18.30 -12.34 21.69
C ILE A 624 -19.05 -13.61 22.13
N GLY A 625 -20.03 -14.09 21.37
CA GLY A 625 -20.70 -15.36 21.62
C GLY A 625 -20.14 -16.53 20.78
N PRO A 626 -20.33 -17.79 21.18
CA PRO A 626 -19.73 -18.98 20.54
C PRO A 626 -20.19 -19.27 19.09
N ASN A 627 -21.18 -18.51 18.58
CA ASN A 627 -21.67 -18.62 17.20
C ASN A 627 -21.46 -17.35 16.37
N CYS A 628 -20.82 -16.29 16.89
CA CYS A 628 -20.75 -15.02 16.16
C CYS A 628 -19.44 -14.86 15.39
N GLY A 629 -19.47 -15.36 14.15
CA GLY A 629 -18.79 -14.72 13.02
C GLY A 629 -19.72 -13.70 12.35
N TRP A 630 -20.49 -12.92 13.10
CA TRP A 630 -21.69 -12.27 12.56
C TRP A 630 -21.50 -10.88 11.97
N ALA A 631 -20.29 -10.32 11.93
CA ALA A 631 -20.02 -9.23 10.99
C ALA A 631 -19.46 -9.78 9.68
N ASN A 632 -20.13 -10.77 9.10
CA ASN A 632 -19.75 -11.36 7.82
C ASN A 632 -20.79 -11.07 6.74
N ILE A 633 -20.40 -11.21 5.48
CA ILE A 633 -21.27 -10.92 4.33
C ILE A 633 -22.58 -11.73 4.41
N ALA A 634 -22.50 -13.00 4.83
CA ALA A 634 -23.66 -13.91 4.85
C ALA A 634 -24.75 -13.51 5.87
N THR A 635 -24.40 -12.79 6.92
CA THR A 635 -25.31 -12.43 8.02
C THR A 635 -25.81 -10.99 7.97
N GLY A 636 -25.26 -10.17 7.08
CA GLY A 636 -25.72 -8.81 6.83
C GLY A 636 -25.28 -7.78 7.87
N SER A 637 -25.48 -6.50 7.55
CA SER A 637 -24.86 -5.35 8.25
C SER A 637 -25.38 -5.10 9.67
N SER A 638 -26.53 -5.65 10.06
CA SER A 638 -27.16 -5.45 11.38
C SER A 638 -26.29 -5.89 12.57
N HIS A 639 -25.33 -6.77 12.29
CA HIS A 639 -24.45 -7.39 13.26
C HIS A 639 -23.04 -6.77 13.28
N SER A 640 -22.80 -5.76 12.44
CA SER A 640 -21.53 -5.01 12.44
C SER A 640 -21.47 -4.05 13.61
N GLY A 641 -20.41 -4.14 14.40
CA GLY A 641 -20.10 -3.18 15.47
C GLY A 641 -19.58 -1.85 14.95
N ARG A 642 -19.20 -1.78 13.66
CA ARG A 642 -18.65 -0.60 13.02
C ARG A 642 -19.76 0.31 12.50
N VAL A 643 -19.45 1.60 12.46
CA VAL A 643 -20.33 2.66 11.94
C VAL A 643 -19.74 3.34 10.69
N ASP A 644 -18.58 2.88 10.25
CA ASP A 644 -17.86 3.38 9.08
C ASP A 644 -18.12 2.51 7.83
N GLN A 645 -17.43 2.81 6.72
CA GLN A 645 -17.61 2.14 5.43
C GLN A 645 -17.24 0.65 5.43
N TYR A 646 -16.52 0.18 6.45
CA TYR A 646 -16.10 -1.21 6.57
C TYR A 646 -17.05 -1.93 7.51
N VAL A 647 -17.88 -2.83 6.97
CA VAL A 647 -18.98 -3.45 7.72
C VAL A 647 -18.68 -4.90 8.08
N PHE A 648 -17.94 -5.60 7.21
CA PHE A 648 -17.74 -7.05 7.25
C PHE A 648 -16.26 -7.45 7.33
N TYR A 649 -15.90 -8.43 8.15
CA TYR A 649 -14.50 -8.90 8.24
C TYR A 649 -14.05 -9.76 7.06
N ASP A 650 -14.98 -10.47 6.42
CA ASP A 650 -14.72 -11.39 5.31
C ASP A 650 -14.89 -10.72 3.95
N ALA A 651 -15.30 -9.46 3.91
CA ALA A 651 -15.30 -8.65 2.70
C ALA A 651 -13.90 -8.11 2.36
N ILE A 652 -13.68 -7.90 1.06
CA ILE A 652 -12.53 -7.19 0.52
C ILE A 652 -13.05 -5.88 -0.05
N TYR A 653 -12.70 -4.76 0.58
CA TYR A 653 -13.12 -3.43 0.17
C TYR A 653 -12.05 -2.74 -0.64
N ALA A 654 -12.44 -1.87 -1.58
CA ALA A 654 -11.47 -1.20 -2.44
C ALA A 654 -10.42 -0.39 -1.65
N GLY A 655 -10.82 0.25 -0.55
CA GLY A 655 -9.91 1.00 0.32
C GLY A 655 -8.85 0.15 1.05
N GLN A 656 -9.07 -1.17 1.20
CA GLN A 656 -8.11 -2.09 1.82
C GLN A 656 -7.01 -2.54 0.86
N VAL A 657 -7.25 -2.47 -0.45
CA VAL A 657 -6.37 -3.05 -1.47
C VAL A 657 -5.31 -2.04 -1.87
N GLU A 658 -4.05 -2.41 -1.70
CA GLU A 658 -2.89 -1.75 -2.27
C GLU A 658 -2.49 -2.50 -3.53
N ASP A 659 -2.68 -1.89 -4.69
CA ASP A 659 -2.33 -2.50 -5.97
C ASP A 659 -0.86 -2.27 -6.27
N LEU A 660 -0.12 -3.37 -6.37
CA LEU A 660 1.33 -3.41 -6.56
C LEU A 660 1.73 -3.68 -8.01
N ARG A 661 0.75 -3.83 -8.92
CA ARG A 661 1.04 -4.14 -10.32
C ARG A 661 1.77 -2.95 -10.97
N LEU A 662 2.83 -3.26 -11.71
CA LEU A 662 3.62 -2.26 -12.45
C LEU A 662 3.27 -2.28 -13.93
N ASN A 663 3.25 -1.10 -14.55
CA ASN A 663 3.09 -0.96 -15.99
C ASN A 663 4.39 -1.37 -16.70
N ALA A 664 4.32 -2.39 -17.56
CA ALA A 664 5.46 -2.90 -18.32
C ALA A 664 5.70 -2.17 -19.64
N ASN A 665 4.76 -1.34 -20.10
CA ASN A 665 4.92 -0.57 -21.32
C ASN A 665 6.04 0.48 -21.20
N LYS A 666 6.70 0.79 -22.31
CA LYS A 666 7.56 1.99 -22.39
C LYS A 666 6.65 3.21 -22.43
N LEU A 667 6.83 4.13 -21.48
CA LEU A 667 5.94 5.26 -21.27
C LEU A 667 6.54 6.53 -21.87
N ASP A 668 5.70 7.34 -22.52
CA ASP A 668 6.07 8.72 -22.85
C ASP A 668 6.11 9.53 -21.56
N ILE A 669 7.30 9.99 -21.19
CA ILE A 669 7.56 10.69 -19.93
C ILE A 669 6.72 11.97 -19.83
N ASN A 670 6.62 12.75 -20.91
CA ASN A 670 5.92 14.04 -20.85
C ASN A 670 4.41 13.85 -20.75
N GLN A 671 3.86 12.90 -21.52
CA GLN A 671 2.44 12.54 -21.41
C GLN A 671 2.11 11.98 -20.03
N LEU A 672 2.95 11.07 -19.52
CA LEU A 672 2.78 10.47 -18.20
C LEU A 672 2.74 11.53 -17.08
N ARG A 673 3.56 12.58 -17.18
CA ARG A 673 3.56 13.69 -16.21
C ARG A 673 2.21 14.41 -16.16
N GLU A 674 1.62 14.72 -17.31
CA GLU A 674 0.33 15.42 -17.38
C GLU A 674 -0.83 14.55 -16.92
N GLU A 675 -0.87 13.28 -17.34
CA GLU A 675 -1.88 12.33 -16.89
C GLU A 675 -1.79 12.09 -15.37
N ALA A 676 -0.57 12.00 -14.85
CA ALA A 676 -0.30 11.86 -13.43
C ALA A 676 -0.75 13.10 -12.64
N LEU A 677 -0.41 14.32 -13.10
CA LEU A 677 -0.86 15.55 -12.47
C LEU A 677 -2.39 15.64 -12.46
N SER A 678 -3.03 15.34 -13.58
CA SER A 678 -4.50 15.31 -13.70
C SER A 678 -5.14 14.34 -12.70
N LYS A 679 -4.59 13.12 -12.55
CA LYS A 679 -5.02 12.14 -11.53
C LYS A 679 -4.79 12.62 -10.09
N ALA A 680 -3.70 13.35 -9.84
CA ALA A 680 -3.42 13.96 -8.53
C ALA A 680 -4.45 15.03 -8.17
N VAL A 681 -4.73 15.92 -9.12
CA VAL A 681 -5.70 17.02 -8.98
C VAL A 681 -7.11 16.48 -8.82
N ALA A 682 -7.51 15.50 -9.64
CA ALA A 682 -8.81 14.85 -9.54
C ALA A 682 -9.01 14.04 -8.24
N GLY A 683 -7.97 13.90 -7.41
CA GLY A 683 -8.00 13.14 -6.16
C GLY A 683 -8.10 11.62 -6.36
N THR A 684 -7.87 11.13 -7.58
CA THR A 684 -7.98 9.72 -7.95
C THR A 684 -6.68 8.93 -7.75
N PHE A 685 -5.56 9.62 -7.53
CA PHE A 685 -4.33 8.97 -7.10
C PHE A 685 -4.48 8.31 -5.74
N ARG A 686 -4.12 7.03 -5.68
CA ARG A 686 -4.20 6.25 -4.45
C ARG A 686 -3.04 6.55 -3.52
N GLY A 687 -3.31 6.36 -2.24
CA GLY A 687 -2.35 6.44 -1.17
C GLY A 687 -2.58 5.35 -0.14
N LYS A 688 -1.69 5.27 0.84
CA LYS A 688 -1.85 4.42 2.01
C LYS A 688 -1.49 5.21 3.24
N GLU A 689 -2.39 5.17 4.21
CA GLU A 689 -2.20 5.87 5.47
C GLU A 689 -2.75 5.03 6.61
N SER A 690 -2.08 5.11 7.75
CA SER A 690 -2.46 4.46 8.99
C SER A 690 -3.57 5.23 9.69
N VAL A 691 -4.44 4.50 10.40
CA VAL A 691 -5.42 5.16 11.28
C VAL A 691 -4.69 5.77 12.48
N PRO A 692 -4.92 7.06 12.80
CA PRO A 692 -4.30 7.69 13.96
C PRO A 692 -4.84 7.10 15.26
N PHE A 693 -4.02 7.14 16.31
CA PHE A 693 -4.40 6.75 17.66
C PHE A 693 -3.87 7.78 18.64
N THR A 694 -4.75 8.41 19.39
CA THR A 694 -4.41 9.49 20.33
C THR A 694 -4.39 8.94 21.74
N TYR A 695 -3.37 9.32 22.51
CA TYR A 695 -3.25 9.00 23.92
C TYR A 695 -2.93 10.29 24.69
N PHE A 696 -3.72 10.57 25.72
CA PHE A 696 -3.51 11.72 26.61
C PHE A 696 -3.18 11.24 28.01
N GLU A 697 -2.19 11.87 28.62
CA GLU A 697 -1.87 11.73 30.03
C GLU A 697 -2.00 13.10 30.68
N HIS A 698 -2.80 13.18 31.74
CA HIS A 698 -3.08 14.43 32.45
C HIS A 698 -2.50 14.46 33.86
N LYS A 699 -2.06 13.32 34.40
CA LYS A 699 -1.55 13.21 35.78
C LYS A 699 -0.21 13.91 35.99
N TYR A 700 0.61 14.03 34.95
CA TYR A 700 2.01 14.46 35.03
C TYR A 700 2.27 15.79 34.31
N GLY A 701 2.02 16.91 35.01
CA GLY A 701 2.26 18.27 34.52
C GLY A 701 3.66 18.80 34.82
N VAL A 702 4.10 19.79 34.03
CA VAL A 702 5.36 20.54 34.21
C VAL A 702 5.10 22.05 34.14
N THR A 703 5.68 22.83 35.04
CA THR A 703 5.48 24.29 35.08
C THR A 703 6.53 24.98 34.21
N LEU A 704 6.11 25.74 33.19
CA LEU A 704 6.99 26.45 32.26
C LEU A 704 7.74 27.59 32.97
N ALA A 705 9.08 27.54 33.00
CA ALA A 705 9.92 28.55 33.66
C ALA A 705 10.50 29.61 32.71
N ALA A 706 10.65 29.26 31.42
CA ALA A 706 11.21 30.15 30.41
C ALA A 706 10.56 29.92 29.05
N ARG A 707 10.59 30.95 28.19
CA ARG A 707 10.13 30.86 26.80
C ARG A 707 10.90 29.77 26.06
N ALA A 708 10.21 29.06 25.18
CA ALA A 708 10.82 28.03 24.35
C ALA A 708 11.81 28.61 23.35
N SER A 709 12.81 27.81 22.98
CA SER A 709 13.81 28.11 21.96
C SER A 709 13.99 26.91 21.02
N TYR A 710 14.52 27.15 19.83
CA TYR A 710 14.73 26.09 18.83
C TYR A 710 16.21 25.76 18.77
N ASN A 711 16.54 24.49 18.93
CA ASN A 711 17.91 24.00 18.84
C ASN A 711 18.06 23.10 17.62
N ALA A 712 18.52 23.69 16.50
CA ALA A 712 18.75 22.98 15.25
C ALA A 712 19.89 21.94 15.35
N ALA A 713 20.83 22.11 16.29
CA ALA A 713 21.97 21.24 16.46
C ALA A 713 21.65 19.97 17.27
N ASN A 714 20.56 19.99 18.06
CA ASN A 714 20.15 18.86 18.86
C ASN A 714 19.48 17.78 17.98
N ALA A 715 20.34 16.93 17.42
CA ALA A 715 19.99 15.69 16.75
C ALA A 715 18.96 15.83 15.60
N GLY A 716 18.99 16.99 14.93
CA GLY A 716 18.18 17.33 13.77
C GLY A 716 17.08 18.35 14.04
N GLY A 717 16.92 18.81 15.29
CA GLY A 717 16.00 19.90 15.65
C GLY A 717 15.10 19.56 16.83
N SER A 718 15.13 20.40 17.87
CA SER A 718 14.26 20.30 19.04
C SER A 718 13.67 21.65 19.44
N ILE A 719 12.48 21.60 20.05
CA ILE A 719 11.87 22.70 20.78
C ILE A 719 12.21 22.49 22.25
N GLU A 720 12.96 23.42 22.84
CA GLU A 720 13.52 23.31 24.20
C GLU A 720 12.96 24.41 25.10
N PHE A 721 12.56 24.06 26.33
CA PHE A 721 12.05 25.03 27.31
C PHE A 721 12.41 24.62 28.73
N ALA A 722 12.65 25.61 29.60
CA ALA A 722 12.96 25.37 31.01
C ALA A 722 11.69 25.17 31.83
N ILE A 723 11.79 24.41 32.92
CA ILE A 723 10.70 24.16 33.88
C ILE A 723 11.14 24.42 35.33
N ASP A 724 10.20 24.90 36.15
CA ASP A 724 10.44 25.23 37.56
C ASP A 724 10.23 24.02 38.48
N ALA A 725 9.26 23.18 38.11
CA ALA A 725 8.92 21.93 38.77
C ALA A 725 8.14 21.05 37.80
N GLY A 726 8.16 19.75 38.01
CA GLY A 726 7.38 18.83 37.19
C GLY A 726 7.38 17.40 37.74
N SER A 727 6.35 16.67 37.39
CA SER A 727 6.27 15.22 37.58
C SER A 727 6.43 14.54 36.23
N SER A 728 7.24 13.47 36.15
CA SER A 728 7.44 12.73 34.90
C SER A 728 6.34 11.70 34.69
N PRO A 729 5.77 11.59 33.48
CA PRO A 729 5.17 10.33 33.07
C PRO A 729 6.23 9.24 33.05
N ILE A 730 5.83 8.00 33.35
CA ILE A 730 6.68 6.83 33.13
C ILE A 730 7.02 6.80 31.63
N ASN A 731 8.31 6.80 31.29
CA ASN A 731 8.87 7.19 29.99
C ASN A 731 8.40 6.31 28.79
N GLU A 732 7.89 5.11 29.04
CA GLU A 732 7.64 4.10 28.00
C GLU A 732 6.67 4.57 26.90
N TYR A 733 5.59 5.30 27.24
CA TYR A 733 4.61 5.71 26.25
C TYR A 733 5.08 6.91 25.39
N LEU A 734 5.88 7.82 25.94
CA LEU A 734 6.47 8.94 25.21
C LEU A 734 7.63 8.49 24.32
N SER A 735 8.26 7.38 24.68
CA SER A 735 9.39 6.79 23.96
C SER A 735 9.03 5.66 22.98
N ASP A 736 7.73 5.44 22.78
CA ASP A 736 7.22 4.50 21.77
C ASP A 736 7.63 4.95 20.36
N LYS A 737 8.31 4.06 19.62
CA LYS A 737 8.81 4.31 18.25
C LYS A 737 7.70 4.57 17.22
N THR A 738 6.45 4.25 17.56
CA THR A 738 5.28 4.48 16.70
C THR A 738 4.66 5.86 16.88
N ASN A 739 5.17 6.67 17.82
CA ASN A 739 4.79 8.06 18.00
C ASN A 739 5.17 8.89 16.76
N ILE A 740 4.21 9.67 16.26
CA ILE A 740 4.38 10.55 15.09
C ILE A 740 4.22 12.04 15.42
N GLY A 741 3.85 12.36 16.65
CA GLY A 741 3.85 13.74 17.14
C GLY A 741 3.27 13.83 18.55
N TYR A 742 3.37 15.03 19.10
CA TYR A 742 3.06 15.32 20.49
C TYR A 742 2.09 16.50 20.56
N TYR A 743 1.14 16.42 21.49
CA TYR A 743 0.27 17.54 21.85
C TYR A 743 0.80 18.13 23.14
N VAL A 744 1.28 19.37 23.12
CA VAL A 744 1.55 20.14 24.33
C VAL A 744 0.31 20.98 24.61
N TYR A 745 -0.20 20.95 25.84
CA TYR A 745 -1.42 21.66 26.20
C TYR A 745 -1.42 22.09 27.66
N ASN A 746 -2.24 23.08 28.01
CA ASN A 746 -2.42 23.55 29.39
C ASN A 746 -3.91 23.47 29.82
N GLN A 747 -4.17 23.79 31.09
CA GLN A 747 -5.53 23.74 31.66
C GLN A 747 -6.44 24.89 31.18
N SER A 748 -5.88 26.00 30.68
CA SER A 748 -6.66 27.09 30.08
C SER A 748 -7.10 26.78 28.65
N GLY A 749 -6.66 25.66 28.12
CA GLY A 749 -7.14 25.11 26.87
C GLY A 749 -6.33 25.47 25.63
N ALA A 750 -5.19 26.14 25.81
CA ALA A 750 -4.21 26.31 24.75
C ALA A 750 -3.56 24.96 24.44
N ALA A 751 -3.40 24.65 23.15
CA ALA A 751 -2.75 23.43 22.72
C ALA A 751 -2.00 23.59 21.41
N LEU A 752 -0.90 22.85 21.28
CA LEU A 752 -0.02 22.86 20.13
C LEU A 752 0.35 21.43 19.74
N TYR A 753 0.14 21.09 18.47
CA TYR A 753 0.68 19.86 17.89
C TYR A 753 2.11 20.10 17.37
N ILE A 754 3.02 19.25 17.82
CA ILE A 754 4.43 19.24 17.43
C ILE A 754 4.70 17.91 16.70
N PRO A 755 4.96 17.93 15.38
CA PRO A 755 5.25 16.70 14.63
C PRO A 755 6.58 16.11 15.12
N HIS A 756 6.65 14.78 15.29
CA HIS A 756 7.85 14.10 15.77
C HIS A 756 8.91 14.05 14.66
N LEU A 757 10.19 14.25 15.03
CA LEU A 757 11.33 14.00 14.15
C LEU A 757 11.68 12.51 14.12
N PRO A 758 11.41 11.77 13.03
CA PRO A 758 11.72 10.34 12.95
C PRO A 758 13.23 10.14 12.76
N ASN A 759 13.98 10.05 13.86
CA ASN A 759 15.41 9.75 13.84
C ASN A 759 15.65 8.39 14.52
N PRO A 760 16.28 7.39 13.85
CA PRO A 760 16.52 6.07 14.44
C PRO A 760 17.38 6.09 15.71
N LYS A 761 18.07 7.21 16.00
CA LYS A 761 18.86 7.40 17.23
C LYS A 761 18.09 8.08 18.37
N ILE A 762 16.86 8.55 18.12
CA ILE A 762 16.06 9.31 19.09
C ILE A 762 14.63 8.78 19.06
N SER A 763 14.33 7.86 19.95
CA SER A 763 12.96 7.34 20.09
C SER A 763 12.23 7.94 21.29
N TYR A 764 12.80 8.92 21.99
CA TYR A 764 12.25 9.43 23.26
C TYR A 764 12.02 10.94 23.24
N VAL A 765 11.08 11.40 24.05
CA VAL A 765 10.92 12.81 24.43
C VAL A 765 11.59 13.04 25.76
N HIS A 766 12.27 14.18 25.90
CA HIS A 766 12.71 14.62 27.21
C HIS A 766 11.63 15.48 27.86
N TRP A 767 10.72 14.78 28.53
CA TRP A 767 9.77 15.33 29.50
C TRP A 767 10.31 14.87 30.86
N PRO A 768 10.56 15.77 31.82
CA PRO A 768 11.63 15.68 32.83
C PRO A 768 11.85 14.27 33.37
N TYR A 769 12.98 13.66 33.01
CA TYR A 769 13.36 12.30 33.41
C TYR A 769 14.51 12.34 34.45
N SER A 770 14.64 11.32 35.29
CA SER A 770 15.68 11.23 36.31
C SER A 770 17.08 11.03 35.69
N GLY A 771 17.90 12.09 35.70
CA GLY A 771 19.30 12.03 35.29
C GLY A 771 19.89 13.40 34.97
N GLY A 772 20.53 14.05 35.95
CA GLY A 772 21.47 15.16 35.74
C GLY A 772 20.90 16.57 35.51
N SER A 773 19.74 16.75 34.86
CA SER A 773 19.10 18.06 34.74
C SER A 773 17.57 17.95 34.73
N GLN A 774 16.95 18.25 35.88
CA GLN A 774 15.50 18.15 36.10
C GLN A 774 14.72 19.40 35.67
N THR A 775 15.37 20.35 34.99
CA THR A 775 14.82 21.71 34.77
C THR A 775 14.63 22.06 33.29
N THR A 776 14.79 21.13 32.35
CA THR A 776 14.62 21.41 30.91
C THR A 776 13.86 20.29 30.21
N CYS A 777 12.86 20.65 29.40
CA CYS A 777 12.19 19.76 28.46
C CYS A 777 12.70 20.00 27.05
N TYR A 778 12.73 18.95 26.23
CA TYR A 778 12.89 19.12 24.79
C TYR A 778 12.11 18.08 23.99
N ILE A 779 11.45 18.56 22.94
CA ILE A 779 10.63 17.76 22.02
C ILE A 779 11.27 17.85 20.64
N TYR A 780 11.70 16.70 20.10
CA TYR A 780 12.30 16.62 18.77
C TYR A 780 11.24 16.74 17.68
N SER A 781 11.45 17.67 16.75
CA SER A 781 10.46 18.00 15.73
C SER A 781 11.04 18.24 14.35
N THR A 782 10.31 17.82 13.32
CA THR A 782 10.59 18.18 11.92
C THR A 782 10.33 19.66 11.64
N GLU A 783 9.62 20.37 12.51
CA GLU A 783 9.23 21.76 12.32
C GLU A 783 9.66 22.64 13.51
N ASN A 784 10.13 23.86 13.22
CA ASN A 784 10.34 24.87 14.26
C ASN A 784 9.00 25.51 14.67
N LYS A 785 8.39 25.02 15.77
CA LYS A 785 7.13 25.55 16.32
C LYS A 785 7.29 26.59 17.42
N VAL A 786 8.49 27.12 17.66
CA VAL A 786 8.78 27.98 18.82
C VAL A 786 7.92 29.25 18.86
N SER A 787 7.73 29.92 17.72
CA SER A 787 6.89 31.13 17.67
C SER A 787 5.44 30.83 18.06
N GLN A 788 4.91 29.67 17.64
CA GLN A 788 3.55 29.22 18.00
C GLN A 788 3.48 28.82 19.48
N PHE A 789 4.47 28.08 19.96
CA PHE A 789 4.59 27.68 21.37
C PHE A 789 4.57 28.90 22.29
N ASN A 790 5.42 29.88 22.01
CA ASN A 790 5.58 31.08 22.83
C ASN A 790 4.44 32.10 22.70
N ALA A 791 3.55 31.92 21.72
CA ALA A 791 2.30 32.68 21.58
C ALA A 791 1.15 32.03 22.36
N LEU A 792 1.17 30.70 22.51
CA LEU A 792 0.13 29.92 23.18
C LEU A 792 0.37 29.76 24.68
N PHE A 793 1.63 29.65 25.10
CA PHE A 793 2.00 29.34 26.49
C PHE A 793 2.80 30.47 27.13
N SER A 794 2.45 30.79 28.37
CA SER A 794 3.11 31.81 29.19
C SER A 794 3.93 31.17 30.31
N VAL A 795 5.02 31.84 30.72
CA VAL A 795 5.80 31.41 31.89
C VAL A 795 4.88 31.35 33.11
N GLY A 796 4.92 30.24 33.84
CA GLY A 796 4.02 29.90 34.94
C GLY A 796 2.90 28.92 34.56
N ASP A 797 2.64 28.68 33.26
CA ASP A 797 1.65 27.70 32.83
C ASP A 797 2.08 26.28 33.20
N VAL A 798 1.12 25.48 33.67
CA VAL A 798 1.29 24.03 33.84
C VAL A 798 0.95 23.34 32.52
N LEU A 799 1.97 22.74 31.92
CA LEU A 799 1.91 22.05 30.65
C LEU A 799 1.79 20.54 30.86
N HIS A 800 1.01 19.91 29.99
CA HIS A 800 0.84 18.47 29.88
C HIS A 800 1.19 18.02 28.46
N ILE A 801 1.37 16.71 28.30
CA ILE A 801 1.74 16.12 27.02
C ILE A 801 0.83 14.94 26.66
N GLY A 802 0.40 14.91 25.40
CA GLY A 802 -0.26 13.78 24.75
C GLY A 802 0.53 13.32 23.54
N VAL A 803 0.21 12.14 23.02
CA VAL A 803 0.87 11.55 21.84
C VAL A 803 -0.14 11.21 20.76
N LEU A 804 0.29 11.39 19.51
CA LEU A 804 -0.36 10.83 18.33
C LEU A 804 0.51 9.68 17.82
N ARG A 805 -0.08 8.49 17.69
CA ARG A 805 0.55 7.27 17.17
C ARG A 805 -0.08 6.84 15.86
N ARG A 806 0.67 6.05 15.10
CA ARG A 806 0.13 5.29 13.96
C ARG A 806 -0.14 3.86 14.38
N LYS A 807 -1.36 3.38 14.14
CA LYS A 807 -1.60 1.93 14.13
C LYS A 807 -1.02 1.32 12.84
N PRO A 808 -0.54 0.07 12.88
CA PRO A 808 0.17 -0.52 11.75
C PRO A 808 -0.74 -0.78 10.52
N ALA A 809 -2.06 -0.97 10.73
CA ALA A 809 -3.03 -1.14 9.66
C ALA A 809 -3.17 0.11 8.75
N GLN A 810 -3.20 -0.09 7.43
CA GLN A 810 -3.21 0.99 6.44
C GLN A 810 -4.32 0.83 5.38
N PHE A 811 -4.87 1.97 4.96
CA PHE A 811 -5.98 2.04 3.98
C PHE A 811 -5.77 3.19 2.99
N ASP A 812 -6.37 3.08 1.81
CA ASP A 812 -6.55 4.21 0.87
C ASP A 812 -7.81 5.02 1.22
N SER A 813 -8.86 4.33 1.70
CA SER A 813 -10.04 4.96 2.29
C SER A 813 -10.04 4.70 3.79
N LEU A 814 -9.72 5.70 4.61
CA LEU A 814 -9.59 5.49 6.05
C LEU A 814 -10.96 5.57 6.75
N PRO A 815 -11.21 4.74 7.78
CA PRO A 815 -12.30 4.95 8.72
C PRO A 815 -11.82 6.00 9.74
N TRP A 816 -11.94 7.28 9.37
CA TRP A 816 -11.36 8.37 10.14
C TRP A 816 -12.21 8.71 11.36
N VAL A 817 -11.54 9.08 12.46
CA VAL A 817 -12.17 9.55 13.68
C VAL A 817 -11.50 10.84 14.12
N ASP A 818 -12.28 11.90 14.29
CA ASP A 818 -11.87 13.10 15.01
C ASP A 818 -12.36 13.03 16.45
N ILE A 819 -11.49 13.39 17.39
CA ILE A 819 -11.80 13.36 18.83
C ILE A 819 -12.05 14.80 19.29
N VAL A 820 -13.25 15.04 19.81
CA VAL A 820 -13.65 16.30 20.44
C VAL A 820 -13.71 16.07 21.94
N GLY A 821 -13.08 16.95 22.72
CA GLY A 821 -13.07 16.82 24.17
C GLY A 821 -11.89 17.55 24.79
N HIS A 822 -12.03 17.88 26.07
CA HIS A 822 -10.90 18.31 26.89
C HIS A 822 -9.94 17.13 27.14
N PRO A 823 -8.61 17.30 27.01
CA PRO A 823 -7.63 16.22 27.15
C PRO A 823 -7.75 15.43 28.46
N GLU A 824 -8.03 16.06 29.59
CA GLU A 824 -8.24 15.41 30.89
C GLU A 824 -9.47 14.49 30.89
N ARG A 825 -10.54 14.88 30.20
CA ARG A 825 -11.76 14.07 30.06
C ARG A 825 -11.54 12.92 29.07
N ILE A 826 -10.76 13.16 28.01
CA ILE A 826 -10.37 12.12 27.07
C ILE A 826 -9.51 11.07 27.79
N ALA A 827 -8.52 11.50 28.57
CA ALA A 827 -7.67 10.60 29.37
C ALA A 827 -8.49 9.79 30.39
N ALA A 828 -9.48 10.41 31.03
CA ALA A 828 -10.37 9.70 31.96
C ALA A 828 -11.32 8.71 31.27
N THR A 829 -11.81 9.04 30.07
CA THR A 829 -12.74 8.18 29.30
C THR A 829 -12.00 7.04 28.59
N PHE A 830 -10.78 7.30 28.13
CA PHE A 830 -9.94 6.38 27.36
C PHE A 830 -8.51 6.36 27.94
N PRO A 831 -8.30 5.73 29.11
CA PRO A 831 -7.00 5.73 29.80
C PRO A 831 -5.89 5.04 29.00
N ASP A 832 -6.25 4.07 28.14
CA ASP A 832 -5.31 3.38 27.23
C ASP A 832 -5.26 4.01 25.83
N GLY A 833 -5.81 5.22 25.69
CA GLY A 833 -5.93 5.96 24.43
C GLY A 833 -7.10 5.51 23.56
N VAL A 834 -7.27 6.15 22.42
CA VAL A 834 -8.43 5.96 21.54
C VAL A 834 -8.06 6.20 20.08
N VAL A 835 -8.67 5.43 19.18
CA VAL A 835 -8.54 5.66 17.73
C VAL A 835 -9.04 7.05 17.36
N GLY A 836 -8.30 7.73 16.50
CA GLY A 836 -8.63 9.06 15.99
C GLY A 836 -7.55 10.10 16.26
N LYS A 837 -7.76 11.27 15.69
CA LYS A 837 -6.92 12.46 15.87
C LYS A 837 -7.70 13.51 16.64
N TRP A 838 -7.09 14.10 17.66
CA TRP A 838 -7.73 15.15 18.45
C TRP A 838 -7.93 16.44 17.65
N LEU A 839 -9.04 17.11 17.91
CA LEU A 839 -9.35 18.44 17.39
C LEU A 839 -8.91 19.49 18.41
N PRO A 840 -7.94 20.38 18.07
CA PRO A 840 -7.40 21.35 19.01
C PRO A 840 -8.34 22.54 19.28
N LYS A 841 -9.61 22.46 18.87
CA LYS A 841 -10.68 23.38 19.30
C LYS A 841 -11.43 22.72 20.45
N LEU A 842 -11.35 23.31 21.63
CA LEU A 842 -12.00 22.77 22.82
C LEU A 842 -13.51 22.99 22.83
N PRO A 843 -14.27 22.03 23.38
CA PRO A 843 -15.70 22.19 23.64
C PRO A 843 -16.02 23.40 24.52
N ASP A 844 -16.82 24.33 23.99
CA ASP A 844 -17.17 25.61 24.61
C ASP A 844 -18.62 26.05 24.30
N ASP A 845 -19.47 25.11 23.89
CA ASP A 845 -20.83 25.34 23.35
C ASP A 845 -20.89 26.19 22.06
N SER A 846 -19.76 26.53 21.42
CA SER A 846 -19.75 27.18 20.10
C SER A 846 -20.12 26.21 18.97
N TYR A 847 -20.35 26.73 17.77
CA TYR A 847 -20.58 25.95 16.55
C TYR A 847 -19.33 25.90 15.67
N GLY A 848 -19.35 25.07 14.62
CA GLY A 848 -18.36 25.13 13.55
C GLY A 848 -17.00 24.56 13.95
N TYR A 849 -16.96 23.32 14.45
CA TYR A 849 -15.69 22.67 14.77
C TYR A 849 -15.05 22.17 13.47
N PRO A 850 -13.82 22.62 13.14
CA PRO A 850 -13.15 22.23 11.90
C PRO A 850 -12.80 20.74 11.97
N LEU A 851 -13.07 19.99 10.91
CA LEU A 851 -12.61 18.61 10.78
C LEU A 851 -11.13 18.60 10.40
N ASN A 852 -10.36 17.63 10.90
CA ASN A 852 -8.93 17.51 10.55
C ASN A 852 -8.70 17.18 9.07
N ARG A 853 -9.69 16.55 8.42
CA ARG A 853 -9.57 16.04 7.06
C ARG A 853 -10.80 16.39 6.25
N LYS A 854 -10.61 16.44 4.93
CA LYS A 854 -11.72 16.54 3.98
C LYS A 854 -12.51 15.24 3.98
N MET A 855 -13.73 15.31 4.48
CA MET A 855 -14.67 14.20 4.47
C MET A 855 -15.08 13.78 3.05
N VAL A 856 -15.23 12.48 2.86
CA VAL A 856 -15.84 11.83 1.69
C VAL A 856 -17.19 11.27 2.11
N GLY A 857 -18.23 11.47 1.29
CA GLY A 857 -19.59 11.03 1.59
C GLY A 857 -20.45 12.09 2.27
N SER A 858 -21.58 11.68 2.85
CA SER A 858 -22.65 12.58 3.31
C SER A 858 -23.03 12.45 4.79
N THR A 859 -22.43 11.52 5.53
CA THR A 859 -22.83 11.21 6.92
C THR A 859 -21.66 11.34 7.89
N LEU A 860 -21.74 12.31 8.81
CA LEU A 860 -20.83 12.46 9.93
C LEU A 860 -21.49 11.86 11.18
N ASN A 861 -20.99 10.74 11.67
CA ASN A 861 -21.54 10.06 12.85
C ASN A 861 -20.79 10.50 14.11
N ALA A 862 -21.50 10.86 15.17
CA ALA A 862 -20.92 11.18 16.46
C ALA A 862 -21.35 10.16 17.51
N THR A 863 -20.36 9.56 18.16
CA THR A 863 -20.56 8.75 19.38
C THR A 863 -19.95 9.52 20.55
N TYR A 864 -20.75 9.90 21.55
CA TYR A 864 -20.28 10.79 22.61
C TYR A 864 -20.84 10.47 23.99
N THR A 865 -20.11 10.91 25.01
CA THR A 865 -20.43 10.78 26.44
C THR A 865 -20.30 12.14 27.13
N ARG A 866 -21.07 12.35 28.21
CA ARG A 866 -20.97 13.52 29.11
C ARG A 866 -20.55 13.15 30.53
N ASP A 867 -20.45 11.85 30.81
CA ASP A 867 -20.27 11.26 32.14
C ASP A 867 -19.10 10.28 32.17
N LEU A 868 -18.02 10.64 31.44
CA LEU A 868 -16.75 9.91 31.39
C LEU A 868 -16.91 8.43 30.97
N GLY A 869 -17.83 8.17 30.04
CA GLY A 869 -18.04 6.86 29.44
C GLY A 869 -19.08 5.99 30.16
N ALA A 870 -19.71 6.48 31.23
CA ALA A 870 -20.76 5.73 31.93
C ALA A 870 -22.04 5.56 31.06
N SER A 871 -22.36 6.55 30.23
CA SER A 871 -23.39 6.47 29.20
C SER A 871 -22.94 7.12 27.89
N TRP A 872 -23.47 6.61 26.79
CA TRP A 872 -23.14 7.06 25.44
C TRP A 872 -24.38 7.36 24.62
N THR A 873 -24.25 8.32 23.71
CA THR A 873 -25.22 8.63 22.67
C THR A 873 -24.56 8.47 21.31
N ASN A 874 -25.29 7.90 20.34
CA ASN A 874 -24.88 7.87 18.93
C ASN A 874 -25.90 8.63 18.09
N SER A 875 -25.43 9.55 17.26
CA SER A 875 -26.28 10.31 16.35
C SER A 875 -25.52 10.81 15.12
N ASN A 876 -26.25 11.16 14.06
CA ASN A 876 -25.65 11.85 12.92
C ASN A 876 -25.67 13.36 13.17
N VAL A 877 -24.55 14.02 12.91
CA VAL A 877 -24.38 15.47 13.06
C VAL A 877 -24.24 16.10 11.68
N GLY A 878 -24.78 17.30 11.49
CA GLY A 878 -24.62 18.02 10.24
C GLY A 878 -23.17 18.46 9.99
N PHE A 879 -22.85 18.69 8.72
CA PHE A 879 -21.52 19.05 8.25
C PHE A 879 -21.62 20.07 7.11
N ASP A 880 -20.79 21.11 7.17
CA ASP A 880 -20.59 22.06 6.08
C ASP A 880 -19.41 21.59 5.23
N SER A 881 -19.71 21.10 4.03
CA SER A 881 -18.71 20.57 3.11
C SER A 881 -17.81 21.63 2.50
N VAL A 882 -18.19 22.90 2.48
CA VAL A 882 -17.34 23.97 1.95
C VAL A 882 -16.38 24.44 3.03
N LYS A 883 -16.88 24.73 4.23
CA LYS A 883 -16.07 25.21 5.37
C LYS A 883 -15.27 24.11 6.05
N ASN A 884 -15.59 22.85 5.76
CA ASN A 884 -15.01 21.68 6.40
C ASN A 884 -15.23 21.67 7.93
N THR A 885 -16.43 22.03 8.37
CA THR A 885 -16.78 22.14 9.79
C THR A 885 -18.02 21.30 10.14
N SER A 886 -18.03 20.71 11.33
CA SER A 886 -19.26 20.14 11.90
C SER A 886 -20.23 21.25 12.32
N SER A 887 -21.53 21.00 12.14
CA SER A 887 -22.60 21.94 12.51
C SER A 887 -23.10 21.76 13.95
N GLY A 888 -22.54 20.82 14.72
CA GLY A 888 -22.89 20.58 16.11
C GLY A 888 -22.25 21.62 17.03
N SER A 889 -22.92 21.91 18.15
CA SER A 889 -22.30 22.56 19.30
C SER A 889 -21.90 21.51 20.33
N TRP A 890 -20.69 21.65 20.89
CA TRP A 890 -20.12 20.68 21.81
C TRP A 890 -19.97 21.30 23.18
N ASN A 891 -20.62 20.70 24.17
CA ASN A 891 -20.58 21.17 25.55
C ASN A 891 -19.22 20.89 26.20
N PRO A 892 -18.70 21.76 27.10
CA PRO A 892 -17.43 21.55 27.82
C PRO A 892 -17.24 20.15 28.43
N ASP A 893 -18.32 19.51 28.91
CA ASP A 893 -18.26 18.18 29.54
C ASP A 893 -18.22 17.02 28.54
N ILE A 894 -18.15 17.26 27.23
CA ILE A 894 -18.27 16.19 26.24
C ILE A 894 -16.93 15.53 25.89
N VAL A 895 -16.98 14.22 25.64
CA VAL A 895 -16.00 13.51 24.83
C VAL A 895 -16.75 12.88 23.66
N ALA A 896 -16.42 13.24 22.43
CA ALA A 896 -17.09 12.77 21.22
C ALA A 896 -16.09 12.21 20.20
N LEU A 897 -16.47 11.11 19.57
CA LEU A 897 -15.78 10.50 18.44
C LEU A 897 -16.59 10.77 17.17
N LEU A 898 -16.07 11.63 16.30
CA LEU A 898 -16.67 11.99 15.02
C LEU A 898 -16.12 11.08 13.92
N SER A 899 -16.90 10.08 13.53
CA SER A 899 -16.51 9.05 12.56
C SER A 899 -16.98 9.41 11.15
N TYR A 900 -16.06 9.40 10.18
CA TYR A 900 -16.33 9.68 8.78
C TYR A 900 -15.27 9.07 7.85
N GLN A 901 -15.60 8.96 6.56
CA GLN A 901 -14.67 8.43 5.56
C GLN A 901 -13.75 9.54 5.02
N VAL A 902 -12.47 9.24 4.83
CA VAL A 902 -11.50 10.14 4.18
C VAL A 902 -10.60 9.37 3.23
N PHE A 903 -10.06 10.04 2.21
CA PHE A 903 -8.99 9.47 1.40
C PHE A 903 -7.62 9.68 2.03
N ALA A 904 -6.75 8.68 1.87
CA ALA A 904 -5.35 8.71 2.30
C ALA A 904 -4.57 9.80 1.57
N ASN A 905 -3.53 10.32 2.22
CA ASN A 905 -2.51 11.11 1.52
C ASN A 905 -1.88 10.28 0.39
N ASN A 906 -1.70 10.87 -0.79
CA ASN A 906 -1.19 10.20 -2.00
C ASN A 906 0.26 10.59 -2.35
N THR A 907 0.84 11.53 -1.59
CA THR A 907 2.24 11.94 -1.66
C THR A 907 2.94 11.78 -0.32
N GLN A 908 4.26 11.83 -0.34
CA GLN A 908 5.11 11.80 0.84
C GLN A 908 6.35 12.67 0.63
N ALA A 909 6.82 13.33 1.68
CA ALA A 909 8.06 14.10 1.67
C ALA A 909 9.24 13.20 1.24
N GLN A 910 10.06 13.69 0.31
CA GLN A 910 11.23 13.01 -0.21
C GLN A 910 12.34 14.00 -0.54
N SER A 911 13.59 13.54 -0.54
CA SER A 911 14.70 14.32 -1.08
C SER A 911 14.53 14.56 -2.58
N LEU A 912 14.97 15.72 -3.04
CA LEU A 912 14.94 16.14 -4.43
C LEU A 912 15.69 15.14 -5.32
N LYS A 913 15.07 14.78 -6.44
CA LYS A 913 15.67 13.90 -7.46
C LYS A 913 15.88 14.61 -8.80
N PRO A 914 16.85 14.15 -9.61
CA PRO A 914 17.02 14.62 -10.99
C PRO A 914 15.75 14.45 -11.81
N VAL A 915 15.43 15.47 -12.62
CA VAL A 915 14.22 15.50 -13.45
C VAL A 915 14.45 14.76 -14.77
N ILE A 916 13.51 13.88 -15.11
CA ILE A 916 13.45 13.15 -16.38
C ILE A 916 12.35 13.78 -17.24
N GLY A 917 12.66 14.03 -18.51
CA GLY A 917 11.77 14.77 -19.42
C GLY A 917 11.67 16.26 -19.10
N ASP A 918 10.53 16.84 -19.44
CA ASP A 918 10.20 18.25 -19.27
C ASP A 918 9.48 18.53 -17.94
N VAL A 919 9.37 19.82 -17.61
CA VAL A 919 8.62 20.30 -16.45
C VAL A 919 7.20 20.69 -16.83
N GLY A 920 6.29 20.65 -15.85
CA GLY A 920 4.93 21.16 -16.02
C GLY A 920 4.79 22.65 -15.81
N ASN A 921 3.56 23.12 -15.95
CA ASN A 921 3.14 24.39 -15.38
C ASN A 921 2.97 24.27 -13.86
N VAL A 922 2.84 25.41 -13.20
CA VAL A 922 2.55 25.47 -11.78
C VAL A 922 1.04 25.36 -11.57
N TYR A 923 0.59 24.34 -10.85
CA TYR A 923 -0.80 24.20 -10.46
C TYR A 923 -1.02 24.83 -9.08
N ALA A 924 -2.01 25.72 -8.96
CA ALA A 924 -2.40 26.36 -7.71
C ALA A 924 -3.86 26.08 -7.37
N THR A 925 -4.17 25.81 -6.11
CA THR A 925 -5.55 25.53 -5.66
C THR A 925 -5.80 25.94 -4.21
N GLN A 926 -7.05 26.35 -3.98
CA GLN A 926 -7.68 26.56 -2.67
C GLN A 926 -9.06 25.88 -2.58
N ALA A 927 -9.41 25.08 -3.59
CA ALA A 927 -10.76 24.56 -3.80
C ALA A 927 -11.20 23.64 -2.66
N HIS A 928 -12.46 23.75 -2.23
CA HIS A 928 -13.04 22.80 -1.28
C HIS A 928 -13.26 21.40 -1.87
N ARG A 929 -13.18 21.25 -3.19
CA ARG A 929 -13.54 20.03 -3.91
C ARG A 929 -12.37 19.06 -4.08
N ILE A 930 -12.64 17.78 -3.84
CA ILE A 930 -11.63 16.72 -3.98
C ILE A 930 -11.13 16.60 -5.41
N ASP A 931 -12.02 16.79 -6.39
CA ASP A 931 -11.71 16.71 -7.82
C ASP A 931 -10.98 17.94 -8.38
N TYR A 932 -10.63 18.91 -7.53
CA TYR A 932 -9.89 20.13 -7.87
C TYR A 932 -8.67 20.34 -6.97
N GLY A 933 -8.09 19.25 -6.49
CA GLY A 933 -6.80 19.23 -5.81
C GLY A 933 -6.88 19.36 -4.28
N ASN A 934 -8.05 19.29 -3.65
CA ASN A 934 -8.15 19.35 -2.18
C ASN A 934 -7.41 18.19 -1.48
N ARG A 935 -7.53 16.96 -2.01
CA ARG A 935 -6.76 15.80 -1.53
C ARG A 935 -5.25 16.01 -1.69
N LEU A 936 -4.85 16.57 -2.84
CA LEU A 936 -3.45 16.88 -3.13
C LEU A 936 -2.91 17.96 -2.18
N GLN A 937 -3.66 19.03 -1.95
CA GLN A 937 -3.34 20.09 -0.99
C GLN A 937 -3.08 19.51 0.40
N HIS A 938 -4.02 18.74 0.95
CA HIS A 938 -3.83 18.10 2.25
C HIS A 938 -2.60 17.19 2.25
N SER A 939 -2.37 16.43 1.17
CA SER A 939 -1.20 15.54 1.09
C SER A 939 0.14 16.28 1.05
N LEU A 940 0.18 17.53 0.58
CA LEU A 940 1.40 18.33 0.47
C LEU A 940 1.66 19.19 1.73
N ASN A 941 0.61 19.78 2.32
CA ASN A 941 0.77 20.72 3.44
C ASN A 941 -0.10 20.47 4.67
N ASN A 942 -0.88 19.40 4.72
CA ASN A 942 -1.81 19.07 5.82
C ASN A 942 -2.90 20.14 6.08
N THR A 943 -3.26 20.93 5.07
CA THR A 943 -4.39 21.87 5.13
C THR A 943 -5.52 21.44 4.21
N VAL A 944 -6.75 21.87 4.52
CA VAL A 944 -7.93 21.60 3.71
C VAL A 944 -8.35 22.88 3.02
N GLY A 945 -8.47 22.86 1.69
CA GLY A 945 -9.05 23.98 0.94
C GLY A 945 -10.53 24.17 1.31
N THR A 946 -10.96 25.41 1.41
CA THR A 946 -12.32 25.80 1.87
C THR A 946 -13.03 26.73 0.89
N ARG A 947 -12.43 26.99 -0.27
CA ARG A 947 -13.03 27.91 -1.26
C ARG A 947 -14.23 27.26 -1.95
N ALA A 948 -15.39 27.91 -1.85
CA ALA A 948 -16.60 27.58 -2.62
C ALA A 948 -16.33 27.65 -4.14
N ASP A 949 -17.21 27.04 -4.93
CA ASP A 949 -17.06 27.03 -6.39
C ASP A 949 -16.97 28.44 -6.97
N SER A 950 -15.87 28.74 -7.67
CA SER A 950 -15.64 30.02 -8.32
C SER A 950 -14.71 29.88 -9.54
N PRO A 951 -14.65 30.88 -10.43
CA PRO A 951 -13.75 30.86 -11.58
C PRO A 951 -12.25 30.79 -11.23
N HIS A 952 -11.83 31.29 -10.06
CA HIS A 952 -10.40 31.41 -9.68
C HIS A 952 -10.09 30.75 -8.33
N PHE A 953 -10.78 29.67 -7.98
CA PHE A 953 -10.43 28.81 -6.83
C PHE A 953 -9.29 27.81 -7.12
N GLN A 954 -8.88 27.69 -8.38
CA GLN A 954 -7.72 26.95 -8.89
C GLN A 954 -7.26 27.59 -10.20
N GLU A 955 -5.99 27.39 -10.56
CA GLU A 955 -5.44 27.84 -11.85
C GLU A 955 -4.14 27.09 -12.20
N GLU A 956 -3.77 27.15 -13.47
CA GLU A 956 -2.51 26.64 -13.99
C GLU A 956 -1.67 27.81 -14.55
N LEU A 957 -0.50 28.03 -13.96
CA LEU A 957 0.37 29.17 -14.24
C LEU A 957 1.54 28.72 -15.10
N VAL A 958 1.68 29.35 -16.27
CA VAL A 958 2.78 29.11 -17.20
C VAL A 958 4.12 29.43 -16.52
N VAL A 959 5.07 28.50 -16.64
CA VAL A 959 6.46 28.70 -16.20
C VAL A 959 7.18 29.66 -17.15
N THR A 960 7.68 30.77 -16.63
CA THR A 960 8.34 31.85 -17.40
C THR A 960 9.85 31.73 -17.41
N LYS A 961 10.43 31.03 -16.42
CA LYS A 961 11.87 30.78 -16.33
C LYS A 961 12.12 29.43 -15.67
N ILE A 962 13.01 28.63 -16.24
CA ILE A 962 13.54 27.43 -15.58
C ILE A 962 14.98 27.13 -15.99
N GLY A 963 15.80 26.69 -15.03
CA GLY A 963 17.15 26.18 -15.27
C GLY A 963 17.22 24.68 -15.02
N LYS A 964 17.32 23.87 -16.09
CA LYS A 964 17.71 22.45 -15.97
C LYS A 964 19.23 22.36 -16.11
N HIS A 965 19.92 22.16 -14.99
CA HIS A 965 21.37 22.21 -15.00
C HIS A 965 21.99 20.87 -15.43
N TYR A 966 22.73 20.88 -16.52
CA TYR A 966 23.44 19.72 -17.05
C TYR A 966 24.85 19.60 -16.45
N PRO A 967 25.35 18.38 -16.14
CA PRO A 967 24.76 17.07 -16.45
C PRO A 967 23.85 16.49 -15.36
N SER A 968 23.67 17.18 -14.23
CA SER A 968 22.94 16.64 -13.06
C SER A 968 21.42 16.55 -13.24
N SER A 969 20.87 17.21 -14.26
CA SER A 969 19.43 17.30 -14.53
C SER A 969 18.61 17.79 -13.33
N LYS A 970 19.23 18.56 -12.43
CA LYS A 970 18.56 19.18 -11.28
C LYS A 970 17.95 20.52 -11.66
N LEU A 971 16.90 20.92 -10.95
CA LEU A 971 16.22 22.20 -11.12
C LEU A 971 16.97 23.41 -10.53
N THR A 972 18.07 23.17 -9.80
CA THR A 972 18.91 24.22 -9.21
C THR A 972 20.39 23.85 -9.30
N TRP A 973 21.27 24.85 -9.45
CA TRP A 973 22.73 24.65 -9.54
C TRP A 973 23.46 24.93 -8.22
N THR A 974 23.16 26.06 -7.57
CA THR A 974 24.00 26.58 -6.47
C THR A 974 23.24 26.98 -5.20
N ASN A 975 21.98 26.60 -5.03
CA ASN A 975 21.08 27.11 -3.96
C ASN A 975 21.10 28.66 -3.86
N ARG A 976 21.52 29.36 -4.93
CA ARG A 976 21.59 30.82 -4.97
C ARG A 976 20.22 31.36 -5.33
N ALA A 977 19.83 32.42 -4.63
CA ALA A 977 18.64 33.19 -4.95
C ALA A 977 18.70 33.67 -6.41
N GLY A 978 17.66 33.36 -7.19
CA GLY A 978 17.51 33.69 -8.61
C GLY A 978 17.52 32.51 -9.57
N ASP A 979 17.96 31.32 -9.14
CA ASP A 979 17.95 30.08 -9.94
C ASP A 979 16.58 29.37 -9.91
N GLU A 980 15.64 29.80 -9.05
CA GLU A 980 14.35 29.14 -8.86
C GLU A 980 13.47 29.22 -10.12
N PRO A 981 12.67 28.17 -10.40
CA PRO A 981 11.64 28.25 -11.42
C PRO A 981 10.67 29.41 -11.13
N ARG A 982 10.33 30.18 -12.17
CA ARG A 982 9.39 31.31 -12.10
C ARG A 982 8.14 31.04 -12.92
N HIS A 983 7.03 31.65 -12.53
CA HIS A 983 5.76 31.55 -13.24
C HIS A 983 5.11 32.92 -13.45
N VAL A 984 4.07 32.98 -14.28
CA VAL A 984 3.20 34.17 -14.43
C VAL A 984 2.48 34.51 -13.11
N PRO A 985 2.04 35.76 -12.89
CA PRO A 985 1.39 36.15 -11.63
C PRO A 985 0.17 35.29 -11.27
N LEU A 986 0.05 34.95 -9.98
CA LEU A 986 -1.09 34.25 -9.38
C LEU A 986 -2.35 35.14 -9.39
N SER A 987 -3.52 34.56 -9.68
CA SER A 987 -4.82 35.24 -9.74
C SER A 987 -5.94 34.57 -8.92
N LEU A 988 -5.58 33.71 -7.95
CA LEU A 988 -6.55 33.08 -7.04
C LEU A 988 -7.46 34.09 -6.32
N ASP A 989 -8.76 33.76 -6.25
CA ASP A 989 -9.80 34.57 -5.60
C ASP A 989 -9.49 34.93 -4.14
N SER A 990 -9.98 36.08 -3.68
CA SER A 990 -9.93 36.53 -2.28
C SER A 990 -10.90 35.76 -1.36
N GLN A 991 -10.47 35.43 -0.15
CA GLN A 991 -11.34 34.95 0.95
C GLN A 991 -11.49 35.98 2.08
N GLU A 992 -12.48 35.77 2.96
CA GLU A 992 -12.38 36.24 4.35
C GLU A 992 -11.54 35.22 5.13
N GLU A 993 -10.64 35.70 6.00
CA GLU A 993 -9.70 34.89 6.77
C GLU A 993 -10.37 33.83 7.67
N PRO A 994 -9.74 32.65 7.91
CA PRO A 994 -8.46 32.20 7.37
C PRO A 994 -8.60 31.29 6.13
N SER A 995 -7.76 31.52 5.11
CA SER A 995 -7.71 30.64 3.93
C SER A 995 -6.30 30.18 3.58
N SER A 996 -6.13 28.85 3.43
CA SER A 996 -4.90 28.21 3.00
C SER A 996 -5.04 27.70 1.57
N ALA A 997 -3.98 27.90 0.77
CA ALA A 997 -3.86 27.38 -0.58
C ALA A 997 -2.47 26.77 -0.78
N ILE A 998 -2.26 26.12 -1.92
CA ILE A 998 -0.94 25.66 -2.35
C ILE A 998 -0.68 26.06 -3.79
N LYS A 999 0.60 26.13 -4.14
CA LYS A 999 1.06 26.05 -5.53
C LYS A 999 2.17 25.01 -5.65
N THR A 1000 2.19 24.28 -6.75
CA THR A 1000 3.13 23.17 -6.96
C THR A 1000 3.54 23.01 -8.42
N LEU A 1001 4.81 22.71 -8.63
CA LEU A 1001 5.41 22.34 -9.91
C LEU A 1001 5.58 20.83 -9.97
N SER A 1002 5.03 20.21 -11.01
CA SER A 1002 5.15 18.76 -11.23
C SER A 1002 6.33 18.42 -12.15
N THR A 1003 7.07 17.38 -11.79
CA THR A 1003 8.20 16.83 -12.55
C THR A 1003 8.23 15.31 -12.43
N LEU A 1004 8.75 14.59 -13.42
CA LEU A 1004 8.98 13.15 -13.28
C LEU A 1004 10.41 12.85 -12.84
N VAL A 1005 10.54 11.83 -12.00
CA VAL A 1005 11.82 11.38 -11.44
C VAL A 1005 11.89 9.86 -11.43
N GLU A 1006 13.10 9.33 -11.51
CA GLU A 1006 13.37 7.90 -11.32
C GLU A 1006 13.91 7.65 -9.91
N LYS A 1007 13.36 6.63 -9.26
CA LYS A 1007 13.83 6.09 -7.99
C LYS A 1007 13.79 4.58 -8.09
N ASP A 1008 14.93 3.96 -7.86
CA ASP A 1008 15.06 2.50 -7.85
C ASP A 1008 14.53 1.84 -9.14
N GLY A 1009 14.73 2.44 -10.32
CA GLY A 1009 14.25 1.91 -11.61
C GLY A 1009 12.74 2.07 -11.86
N LEU A 1010 12.04 2.82 -11.00
CA LEU A 1010 10.61 3.11 -11.10
C LEU A 1010 10.39 4.62 -11.25
N LEU A 1011 9.32 4.99 -11.96
CA LEU A 1011 8.95 6.38 -12.21
C LEU A 1011 8.00 6.90 -11.13
N TYR A 1012 8.24 8.12 -10.66
CA TYR A 1012 7.41 8.82 -9.67
C TYR A 1012 7.14 10.26 -10.12
N LEU A 1013 5.97 10.80 -9.73
CA LEU A 1013 5.68 12.23 -9.88
C LEU A 1013 6.21 12.98 -8.65
N GLN A 1014 7.06 13.97 -8.89
CA GLN A 1014 7.63 14.87 -7.89
C GLN A 1014 6.96 16.23 -7.92
N PHE A 1015 6.60 16.72 -6.74
CA PHE A 1015 5.96 18.00 -6.49
C PHE A 1015 6.91 18.90 -5.72
N ASN A 1016 7.27 20.04 -6.30
CA ASN A 1016 7.99 21.11 -5.59
C ASN A 1016 7.04 22.30 -5.41
N GLY A 1017 6.90 22.82 -4.19
CA GLY A 1017 5.89 23.84 -3.96
C GLY A 1017 5.95 24.53 -2.61
N VAL A 1018 4.91 25.34 -2.37
CA VAL A 1018 4.76 26.16 -1.18
C VAL A 1018 3.28 26.31 -0.82
N GLU A 1019 3.00 26.39 0.47
CA GLU A 1019 1.75 26.90 1.04
C GLU A 1019 1.59 28.40 0.75
N LEU A 1020 0.37 28.82 0.45
CA LEU A 1020 0.00 30.21 0.28
C LEU A 1020 -0.99 30.59 1.37
N LYS A 1021 -0.78 31.74 2.00
CA LYS A 1021 -1.68 32.28 3.01
C LYS A 1021 -2.26 33.59 2.51
N TYR A 1022 -3.58 33.64 2.49
CA TYR A 1022 -4.27 34.90 2.26
C TYR A 1022 -4.01 35.83 3.47
N HIS A 1023 -3.79 37.10 3.19
CA HIS A 1023 -3.69 38.21 4.13
C HIS A 1023 -3.83 39.51 3.35
N LYS A 1024 -5.00 40.16 3.48
CA LYS A 1024 -5.27 41.43 2.81
C LYS A 1024 -4.49 42.57 3.45
N GLN A 1025 -3.40 42.98 2.82
CA GLN A 1025 -2.57 44.10 3.29
C GLN A 1025 -3.24 45.45 3.01
N GLN A 1026 -3.24 46.34 4.01
CA GLN A 1026 -3.75 47.70 3.82
C GLN A 1026 -2.79 48.52 2.95
N VAL A 1027 -3.31 49.16 1.90
CA VAL A 1027 -2.52 50.07 1.05
C VAL A 1027 -2.44 51.44 1.70
N VAL A 1028 -1.22 51.90 1.96
CA VAL A 1028 -0.94 53.22 2.53
C VAL A 1028 -0.53 54.20 1.43
N ASP A 1029 -1.28 55.28 1.26
CA ASP A 1029 -0.90 56.37 0.36
C ASP A 1029 0.28 57.15 0.93
N MET A 1030 1.34 57.32 0.13
CA MET A 1030 2.57 57.94 0.59
C MET A 1030 3.22 58.80 -0.49
N SER A 1031 3.70 59.99 -0.11
CA SER A 1031 4.50 60.84 -1.01
C SER A 1031 5.88 60.23 -1.24
N GLU A 1032 6.44 60.43 -2.44
CA GLU A 1032 7.76 59.94 -2.84
C GLU A 1032 8.87 60.48 -1.93
N SER A 1033 8.73 61.70 -1.40
CA SER A 1033 9.67 62.33 -0.46
C SER A 1033 9.39 62.02 1.02
N SER A 1034 8.40 61.17 1.33
CA SER A 1034 8.01 60.87 2.70
C SER A 1034 9.13 60.19 3.48
N THR A 1035 9.41 60.67 4.70
CA THR A 1035 10.32 60.03 5.67
C THR A 1035 9.58 59.18 6.70
N GLU A 1036 8.25 59.04 6.58
CA GLU A 1036 7.48 58.17 7.47
C GLU A 1036 8.03 56.72 7.41
N PRO A 1037 8.09 56.00 8.54
CA PRO A 1037 8.54 54.62 8.56
C PRO A 1037 7.67 53.73 7.67
N LYS A 1038 8.28 53.09 6.69
CA LYS A 1038 7.70 52.01 5.89
C LYS A 1038 7.81 50.73 6.71
N THR A 1039 6.73 50.37 7.38
CA THR A 1039 6.55 49.17 8.22
C THR A 1039 6.91 47.87 7.49
N GLU A 1040 7.22 46.83 8.27
CA GLU A 1040 7.49 45.48 7.76
C GLU A 1040 6.37 44.98 6.85
N TYR A 1041 6.76 44.41 5.70
CA TYR A 1041 5.85 43.88 4.67
C TYR A 1041 4.73 44.81 4.17
N GLY A 1042 4.82 46.13 4.46
CA GLY A 1042 3.81 47.11 4.11
C GLY A 1042 3.70 47.38 2.62
N VAL A 1043 2.49 47.80 2.20
CA VAL A 1043 2.15 48.14 0.82
C VAL A 1043 1.88 49.63 0.70
N TYR A 1044 2.58 50.30 -0.21
CA TYR A 1044 2.56 51.75 -0.38
C TYR A 1044 2.14 52.11 -1.79
N ARG A 1045 1.23 53.06 -1.93
CA ARG A 1045 0.91 53.69 -3.21
C ARG A 1045 1.56 55.06 -3.25
N VAL A 1046 2.45 55.26 -4.22
CA VAL A 1046 3.12 56.56 -4.37
C VAL A 1046 2.14 57.55 -5.01
N ILE A 1047 1.88 58.68 -4.36
CA ILE A 1047 0.81 59.62 -4.77
C ILE A 1047 1.29 60.82 -5.61
N ASP A 1048 2.60 61.03 -5.70
CA ASP A 1048 3.25 62.14 -6.40
C ASP A 1048 4.58 61.69 -7.07
N GLY A 1049 5.22 62.60 -7.80
CA GLY A 1049 6.51 62.33 -8.46
C GLY A 1049 6.44 61.39 -9.68
N PRO A 1050 7.60 60.99 -10.23
CA PRO A 1050 7.71 60.09 -11.38
C PRO A 1050 7.14 58.68 -11.13
N LEU A 1051 7.06 58.27 -9.86
CA LEU A 1051 6.49 56.99 -9.43
C LEU A 1051 4.99 57.06 -9.13
N LYS A 1052 4.33 58.20 -9.38
CA LYS A 1052 2.91 58.39 -9.09
C LYS A 1052 2.05 57.26 -9.66
N GLY A 1053 1.23 56.67 -8.79
CA GLY A 1053 0.32 55.57 -9.09
C GLY A 1053 0.97 54.18 -9.02
N LYS A 1054 2.28 54.07 -8.76
CA LYS A 1054 2.94 52.78 -8.55
C LYS A 1054 2.63 52.24 -7.16
N LEU A 1055 2.38 50.93 -7.10
CA LEU A 1055 2.30 50.16 -5.87
C LEU A 1055 3.67 49.55 -5.56
N LEU A 1056 4.16 49.80 -4.36
CA LEU A 1056 5.44 49.35 -3.83
C LEU A 1056 5.19 48.49 -2.60
N LYS A 1057 5.72 47.27 -2.59
CA LYS A 1057 5.65 46.40 -1.42
C LYS A 1057 7.02 46.19 -0.83
N ARG A 1058 7.11 46.37 0.48
CA ARG A 1058 8.33 46.10 1.25
C ARG A 1058 8.50 44.58 1.41
N ILE A 1059 9.72 44.07 1.22
CA ILE A 1059 10.00 42.62 1.23
C ILE A 1059 10.95 42.20 2.36
N HIS A 1060 10.95 42.93 3.48
CA HIS A 1060 11.84 42.72 4.62
C HIS A 1060 11.12 42.89 5.95
N SER A 1061 11.73 42.39 7.02
CA SER A 1061 11.24 42.50 8.40
C SER A 1061 11.59 43.82 9.11
N THR A 1062 12.57 44.60 8.63
CA THR A 1062 13.19 45.64 9.49
C THR A 1062 12.68 47.10 9.39
N ALA A 1063 11.48 47.47 8.97
CA ALA A 1063 11.12 48.87 8.63
C ALA A 1063 12.17 49.75 7.85
N THR A 1064 11.79 50.90 7.31
CA THR A 1064 12.77 51.90 6.80
C THR A 1064 12.16 53.27 6.74
N ALA A 1065 12.91 54.31 7.07
CA ALA A 1065 12.47 55.70 6.92
C ALA A 1065 12.96 56.36 5.62
N VAL A 1066 13.75 55.64 4.80
CA VAL A 1066 14.32 56.19 3.55
C VAL A 1066 13.20 56.62 2.58
N PRO A 1067 13.23 57.85 2.02
CA PRO A 1067 12.28 58.31 1.00
C PRO A 1067 12.39 57.52 -0.32
N PHE A 1068 11.33 57.41 -1.12
CA PHE A 1068 11.36 56.69 -2.40
C PHE A 1068 12.17 57.40 -3.49
N ASN A 1069 12.35 58.72 -3.38
CA ASN A 1069 13.13 59.54 -4.30
C ASN A 1069 14.61 59.70 -3.91
N ASP A 1070 15.11 58.93 -2.95
CA ASP A 1070 16.52 58.96 -2.56
C ASP A 1070 17.42 58.59 -3.77
N ALA A 1071 18.52 59.31 -3.94
CA ALA A 1071 19.46 59.10 -5.04
C ALA A 1071 20.20 57.75 -4.95
N ASP A 1072 20.23 57.14 -3.78
CA ASP A 1072 20.88 55.85 -3.53
C ASP A 1072 20.00 54.64 -3.91
N TRP A 1073 18.77 54.88 -4.37
CA TRP A 1073 17.95 53.84 -4.98
C TRP A 1073 18.40 53.52 -6.40
N SER A 1074 18.67 52.25 -6.64
CA SER A 1074 18.68 51.68 -7.99
C SER A 1074 17.32 51.06 -8.28
N ILE A 1075 16.78 51.36 -9.46
CA ILE A 1075 15.46 50.91 -9.92
C ILE A 1075 15.65 49.99 -11.12
N ASP A 1076 15.06 48.79 -11.06
CA ASP A 1076 15.00 47.85 -12.19
C ASP A 1076 13.55 47.41 -12.46
N GLU A 1077 13.35 46.48 -13.39
CA GLU A 1077 12.03 45.93 -13.71
C GLU A 1077 11.35 45.20 -12.53
N VAL A 1078 12.11 44.84 -11.50
CA VAL A 1078 11.64 44.12 -10.31
C VAL A 1078 11.28 45.09 -9.18
N GLY A 1079 12.01 46.20 -9.02
CA GLY A 1079 11.72 47.20 -8.00
C GLY A 1079 12.92 48.07 -7.59
N PHE A 1080 12.95 48.45 -6.31
CA PHE A 1080 13.95 49.30 -5.68
C PHE A 1080 15.01 48.46 -4.96
N LYS A 1081 16.28 48.83 -5.09
CA LYS A 1081 17.40 48.31 -4.31
C LYS A 1081 18.23 49.48 -3.78
N TYR A 1082 18.44 49.51 -2.47
CA TYR A 1082 19.21 50.58 -1.82
C TYR A 1082 20.69 50.22 -1.76
N GLN A 1083 21.54 50.95 -2.47
CA GLN A 1083 22.99 50.70 -2.50
C GLN A 1083 23.34 49.21 -2.73
N THR A 1084 24.31 48.65 -2.00
CA THR A 1084 24.62 47.21 -1.98
C THR A 1084 23.82 46.43 -0.92
N ASN A 1085 22.94 47.10 -0.16
CA ASN A 1085 22.23 46.47 0.95
C ASN A 1085 20.89 45.89 0.46
N THR A 1086 20.83 44.56 0.39
CA THR A 1086 19.62 43.84 -0.02
C THR A 1086 18.47 43.96 1.00
N GLU A 1087 18.68 44.46 2.23
CA GLU A 1087 17.69 44.56 3.32
C GLU A 1087 16.66 45.69 3.16
N TYR A 1088 16.77 46.51 2.10
CA TYR A 1088 15.90 47.68 1.87
C TYR A 1088 15.06 47.61 0.60
N SER A 1089 15.00 46.46 -0.08
CA SER A 1089 14.32 46.41 -1.37
C SER A 1089 12.78 46.53 -1.28
N PHE A 1090 12.21 47.25 -2.25
CA PHE A 1090 10.78 47.25 -2.56
C PHE A 1090 10.58 46.57 -3.91
N LYS A 1091 9.43 45.93 -4.14
CA LYS A 1091 9.08 45.39 -5.46
C LYS A 1091 7.91 46.17 -6.09
N PHE A 1092 7.96 46.35 -7.42
CA PHE A 1092 6.87 46.94 -8.21
C PHE A 1092 5.76 45.94 -8.45
N PHE A 1093 4.51 46.41 -8.46
CA PHE A 1093 3.37 45.51 -8.57
C PHE A 1093 2.13 46.13 -9.22
N THR A 1094 1.26 45.26 -9.76
CA THR A 1094 0.08 45.67 -10.53
C THR A 1094 -1.22 45.59 -9.71
N ASP A 1095 -1.65 44.45 -9.14
CA ASP A 1095 -3.08 44.34 -8.75
C ASP A 1095 -3.48 43.63 -7.41
N SER A 1096 -2.79 42.62 -6.85
CA SER A 1096 -3.08 42.07 -5.49
C SER A 1096 -1.91 41.24 -4.88
N PHE A 1097 -1.69 41.35 -3.56
CA PHE A 1097 -0.65 40.63 -2.78
C PHE A 1097 -1.19 39.59 -1.83
N ASP A 1098 -2.49 39.38 -1.86
CA ASP A 1098 -3.14 38.89 -0.67
C ASP A 1098 -2.67 37.47 -0.35
N TRP A 1099 -2.20 36.69 -1.33
CA TRP A 1099 -1.67 35.33 -1.14
C TRP A 1099 -0.18 35.19 -0.76
N GLY A 1100 0.57 36.30 -0.64
CA GLY A 1100 1.98 36.26 -0.25
C GLY A 1100 2.93 35.68 -1.32
N ASP A 1101 2.46 35.53 -2.56
CA ASP A 1101 3.18 34.90 -3.66
C ASP A 1101 4.39 35.71 -4.17
N ASP A 1102 5.56 35.07 -4.25
CA ASP A 1102 6.80 35.65 -4.79
C ASP A 1102 7.09 35.29 -6.26
N GLN A 1103 6.15 34.60 -6.93
CA GLN A 1103 6.25 34.10 -8.31
C GLN A 1103 7.36 33.07 -8.54
N THR A 1104 7.86 32.44 -7.48
CA THR A 1104 8.91 31.41 -7.55
C THR A 1104 8.46 30.08 -6.97
N ILE A 1105 9.08 28.99 -7.42
CA ILE A 1105 8.90 27.66 -6.82
C ILE A 1105 10.15 27.28 -6.03
N PRO A 1106 10.06 27.15 -4.69
CA PRO A 1106 11.16 26.68 -3.86
C PRO A 1106 11.54 25.25 -4.23
N ILE A 1107 12.84 25.00 -4.37
CA ILE A 1107 13.41 23.68 -4.64
C ILE A 1107 14.23 23.26 -3.41
N ILE A 1108 13.69 22.34 -2.63
CA ILE A 1108 14.26 21.89 -1.35
C ILE A 1108 14.26 20.37 -1.26
N ASP A 1109 14.94 19.83 -0.24
CA ASP A 1109 14.79 18.43 0.16
C ASP A 1109 13.71 18.30 1.23
N GLY A 1110 12.76 17.38 1.06
CA GLY A 1110 11.73 17.11 2.08
C GLY A 1110 10.81 18.29 2.35
N GLU A 1111 10.63 18.66 3.61
CA GLU A 1111 9.76 19.75 4.03
C GLU A 1111 10.57 20.79 4.82
N ASN A 1112 10.23 22.07 4.67
CA ASN A 1112 10.82 23.16 5.43
C ASN A 1112 9.82 24.33 5.53
N ILE A 1113 10.25 25.47 6.05
CA ILE A 1113 9.48 26.72 6.10
C ILE A 1113 10.22 27.86 5.41
N LYS A 1114 9.46 28.84 4.91
CA LYS A 1114 9.99 30.15 4.50
C LYS A 1114 9.06 31.27 4.96
N THR A 1115 9.54 32.50 4.90
CA THR A 1115 8.69 33.70 5.05
C THR A 1115 8.16 34.11 3.69
N ASP A 1116 6.84 34.26 3.56
CA ASP A 1116 6.19 34.71 2.33
C ASP A 1116 6.28 36.25 2.16
N LEU A 1117 5.75 36.79 1.06
CA LEU A 1117 5.76 38.24 0.87
C LEU A 1117 4.88 39.00 1.89
N ASN A 1118 3.96 38.34 2.58
CA ASN A 1118 3.10 38.95 3.60
C ASN A 1118 3.73 38.91 5.00
N GLY A 1119 4.92 38.35 5.16
CA GLY A 1119 5.57 38.16 6.45
C GLY A 1119 5.09 36.92 7.20
N ASN A 1120 4.25 36.08 6.59
CA ASN A 1120 3.79 34.85 7.21
C ASN A 1120 4.86 33.76 7.08
N THR A 1121 4.98 32.91 8.10
CA THR A 1121 5.67 31.62 7.96
C THR A 1121 4.78 30.64 7.20
N VAL A 1122 5.28 30.15 6.05
CA VAL A 1122 4.60 29.19 5.17
C VAL A 1122 5.45 27.95 4.95
N LYS A 1123 4.80 26.80 4.75
CA LYS A 1123 5.47 25.54 4.43
C LYS A 1123 6.00 25.53 3.00
N VAL A 1124 7.19 24.98 2.80
CA VAL A 1124 7.75 24.59 1.50
C VAL A 1124 7.98 23.09 1.48
N PHE A 1125 7.86 22.46 0.31
CA PHE A 1125 7.88 21.01 0.22
C PHE A 1125 8.46 20.49 -1.11
N CYS A 1126 9.10 19.33 -1.02
CA CYS A 1126 9.42 18.41 -2.10
C CYS A 1126 8.85 17.02 -1.75
N HIS A 1127 7.82 16.62 -2.48
CA HIS A 1127 7.13 15.34 -2.26
C HIS A 1127 7.19 14.47 -3.51
N HIS A 1128 7.13 13.15 -3.36
CA HIS A 1128 6.84 12.21 -4.45
C HIS A 1128 5.48 11.55 -4.22
N THR A 1129 4.86 11.03 -5.28
CA THR A 1129 3.76 10.06 -5.13
C THR A 1129 4.21 8.89 -4.26
N GLN A 1130 3.33 8.36 -3.42
CA GLN A 1130 3.66 7.22 -2.57
C GLN A 1130 3.88 5.94 -3.39
N LEU A 1131 3.08 5.76 -4.44
CA LEU A 1131 3.14 4.61 -5.34
C LEU A 1131 3.83 4.99 -6.66
N PRO A 1132 4.58 4.06 -7.29
CA PRO A 1132 5.20 4.28 -8.59
C PRO A 1132 4.16 4.34 -9.71
N LEU A 1133 4.49 5.03 -10.79
CA LEU A 1133 3.67 5.19 -11.99
C LEU A 1133 3.92 4.09 -13.03
N GLY A 1134 5.12 3.49 -13.00
CA GLY A 1134 5.54 2.48 -13.97
C GLY A 1134 7.03 2.18 -13.87
N ILE A 1135 7.49 1.27 -14.73
CA ILE A 1135 8.90 0.89 -14.84
C ILE A 1135 9.62 1.92 -15.70
N ALA A 1136 10.79 2.40 -15.26
CA ALA A 1136 11.62 3.28 -16.08
C ALA A 1136 12.24 2.48 -17.24
N SER A 1137 12.18 3.02 -18.46
CA SER A 1137 12.82 2.42 -19.64
C SER A 1137 13.98 3.29 -20.10
N HIS A 1138 15.17 2.70 -20.20
CA HIS A 1138 16.37 3.32 -20.77
C HIS A 1138 16.63 2.84 -22.20
#